data_AF-A0A7W9HF20-F1
#
_entry.id   AF-A0A7W9HF20-F1
#
_cell.length_a   1.000
_cell.length_b   1.000
_cell.length_c   1.000
_cell.angle_alpha   90.00
_cell.angle_beta   90.00
_cell.angle_gamma   90.00
#
_symmetry.space_group_name_H-M   'P 1'
#
loop_
_entity.id
_entity.type
_entity.pdbx_description
1 polymer ?
#
loop_
_entity_poly.entity_id
_entity_poly.type
_entity_poly.pdbx_seq_one_letter_code
_entity_poly.pdbx_strand_id
1 'polypeptide(L)'
;MRGRVAIVGGGPRCLDLLERLVCRADGHALDVHVVEPGPLGVGLHAVDQPDYLLLNTVCEQVTGFTDESMLGSPGAVVTGPSLFDWARGSGVLVDGRPVRGTDHLPRALLGEYLNWVTARVLAAAPGSVRVHVHRTSAVAVTTVPGGERIDLVGEPPLVVDRVVLAVGHGERSPHLPGHVGDGPYPLPAAVADVVPGETVALQGVGLTGMDVLAALTVGRGGRFVDGTYLPSGREPHVVLVSRQGRPAMVRPRLNPGRRALPARYLTHQALGGGSLDFAADVLPLVLAEMEHRWRSYGGGASPDFRDLLLGGPPAAALRSTGTYRAWYTAQLTEDLARAGAGLGVDPVKEAVEVLRDHRDVIRAAVDHGRLTPASHEWFYGVFAGAANRLVIGPQLERHSELLALLAAGVVSVGPGPRPVLGFTSGGRTRLTSHDLVEPGSVVVDRLLIGHSPAVDPVNAANPLVSGLAWAGRLTAVTASGRPVGVRVDRALRALTPTAGPSPRCTSSGRWPRAAPTTTTTSPRRAARPRPRPTPTASPGTSSPPSHRNRNESMSQPDPSRSSWRKDYDRQTLAAQAGGWRDPGTGAIPPAVHIGATYGRDADYRLPGGYAYLRDQGSPMYEQAESVLARLEGAADALVFSSGMAAATAVFAVLPAGARVVVPRTMYFGLTKWLREFGPIRGLDVVTVPTGDLDAIRAAVQAAPTALLWVETPCNPTWLVTDVAACADIAHAAGALLGVDNTVPTPVHTQPIELGADLVMHSGTKYLNGHNDVVAGFLATAADTELWQRLRLHRQLGGALLGPLEAYLLVRGMKTLFTRMRQISATAQTVAEHFATDRRVRRIAYPGLTTDPGHAVAAKQMSGGFSGMLSVHVDGDADLALRTANATGLFIRATSLGGTESLVEHRFTFEGPGSTAPPDMLRVSIGLESAADLIADLDQALDRARGE
;
A
#
# COMPACT_ATOMS: atom_id res chain seq x y z
N MET A 1 2.14 21.10 39.19
CA MET A 1 1.71 19.87 38.48
C MET A 1 2.88 19.35 37.67
N ARG A 2 3.05 18.02 37.57
CA ARG A 2 4.05 17.40 36.69
C ARG A 2 3.48 17.34 35.27
N GLY A 3 4.24 17.79 34.27
CA GLY A 3 3.85 17.64 32.87
C GLY A 3 4.01 16.19 32.42
N ARG A 4 3.07 15.67 31.64
CA ARG A 4 3.05 14.28 31.14
C ARG A 4 3.25 14.27 29.63
N VAL A 5 4.25 13.55 29.14
CA VAL A 5 4.53 13.43 27.71
C VAL A 5 4.65 11.95 27.37
N ALA A 6 4.04 11.50 26.27
CA ALA A 6 4.32 10.18 25.73
C ALA A 6 5.15 10.25 24.45
N ILE A 7 6.10 9.34 24.32
CA ILE A 7 6.89 9.09 23.11
C ILE A 7 6.52 7.70 22.60
N VAL A 8 5.97 7.63 21.37
CA VAL A 8 5.60 6.36 20.75
C VAL A 8 6.66 5.96 19.72
N GLY A 9 7.25 4.78 19.92
CA GLY A 9 8.44 4.31 19.21
C GLY A 9 9.70 4.59 20.02
N GLY A 10 10.56 3.58 20.18
CA GLY A 10 11.71 3.58 21.08
C GLY A 10 13.05 3.41 20.36
N GLY A 11 13.15 3.75 19.06
CA GLY A 11 14.41 3.69 18.32
C GLY A 11 15.40 4.83 18.67
N PRO A 12 16.47 5.02 17.87
CA PRO A 12 17.49 6.05 18.13
C PRO A 12 16.94 7.48 18.26
N ARG A 13 15.83 7.80 17.58
CA ARG A 13 15.15 9.11 17.70
C ARG A 13 14.50 9.30 19.08
N CYS A 14 13.93 8.26 19.65
CA CYS A 14 13.41 8.31 21.01
C CYS A 14 14.54 8.57 22.00
N LEU A 15 15.69 7.94 21.79
CA LEU A 15 16.86 8.13 22.64
C LEU A 15 17.38 9.57 22.58
N ASP A 16 17.50 10.17 21.39
CA ASP A 16 17.85 11.59 21.21
C ASP A 16 16.84 12.53 21.90
N LEU A 17 15.54 12.22 21.83
CA LEU A 17 14.50 12.99 22.52
C LEU A 17 14.60 12.85 24.04
N LEU A 18 14.80 11.63 24.55
CA LEU A 18 14.95 11.36 25.98
C LEU A 18 16.18 12.05 26.54
N GLU A 19 17.32 11.96 25.85
CA GLU A 19 18.56 12.64 26.24
C GLU A 19 18.35 14.15 26.34
N ARG A 20 17.73 14.77 25.32
CA ARG A 20 17.45 16.22 25.34
C ARG A 20 16.47 16.63 26.44
N LEU A 21 15.47 15.81 26.73
CA LEU A 21 14.52 16.06 27.82
C LEU A 21 15.24 16.01 29.17
N VAL A 22 16.11 15.01 29.38
CA VAL A 22 16.94 14.90 30.58
C VAL A 22 17.86 16.11 30.73
N CYS A 23 18.52 16.53 29.65
CA CYS A 23 19.45 17.67 29.67
C CYS A 23 18.77 19.04 29.90
N ARG A 24 17.47 19.18 29.56
CA ARG A 24 16.72 20.45 29.61
C ARG A 24 15.65 20.54 30.69
N ALA A 25 15.49 19.54 31.54
CA ALA A 25 14.42 19.50 32.54
C ALA A 25 14.62 20.43 33.76
N ASP A 26 15.58 21.35 33.71
CA ASP A 26 15.85 22.25 34.83
C ASP A 26 14.62 23.11 35.17
N GLY A 27 14.19 23.08 36.43
CA GLY A 27 12.97 23.74 36.91
C GLY A 27 11.62 23.11 36.50
N HIS A 28 11.60 22.06 35.68
CA HIS A 28 10.36 21.43 35.20
C HIS A 28 10.20 19.98 35.66
N ALA A 29 9.12 19.70 36.40
CA ALA A 29 8.80 18.34 36.80
C ALA A 29 8.02 17.61 35.68
N LEU A 30 8.58 16.52 35.14
CA LEU A 30 8.07 15.80 33.97
C LEU A 30 7.92 14.30 34.24
N ASP A 31 6.85 13.72 33.72
CA ASP A 31 6.62 12.27 33.61
C ASP A 31 6.61 11.91 32.11
N VAL A 32 7.60 11.12 31.68
CA VAL A 32 7.82 10.73 30.29
C VAL A 32 7.46 9.27 30.11
N HIS A 33 6.43 8.98 29.32
CA HIS A 33 5.97 7.64 29.01
C HIS A 33 6.51 7.21 27.64
N VAL A 34 7.36 6.19 27.59
CA VAL A 34 7.90 5.64 26.34
C VAL A 34 7.16 4.35 26.02
N VAL A 35 6.49 4.30 24.87
CA VAL A 35 5.75 3.12 24.39
C VAL A 35 6.54 2.46 23.27
N GLU A 36 7.12 1.29 23.56
CA GLU A 36 7.94 0.52 22.62
C GLU A 36 7.91 -0.97 22.98
N PRO A 37 7.49 -1.87 22.06
CA PRO A 37 7.50 -3.31 22.32
C PRO A 37 8.92 -3.90 22.45
N GLY A 38 9.89 -3.36 21.72
CA GLY A 38 11.29 -3.80 21.68
C GLY A 38 12.23 -3.09 22.67
N PRO A 39 13.54 -3.39 22.64
CA PRO A 39 14.55 -2.65 23.42
C PRO A 39 14.56 -1.16 23.08
N LEU A 40 14.73 -0.31 24.09
CA LEU A 40 14.85 1.12 23.89
C LEU A 40 16.22 1.47 23.28
N GLY A 41 16.22 2.50 22.43
CA GLY A 41 17.39 3.05 21.75
C GLY A 41 17.76 2.33 20.45
N VAL A 42 17.57 1.02 20.34
CA VAL A 42 18.17 0.22 19.25
C VAL A 42 17.45 0.36 17.91
N GLY A 43 16.11 0.43 17.90
CA GLY A 43 15.31 0.45 16.68
C GLY A 43 15.65 -0.72 15.73
N LEU A 44 16.06 -0.41 14.50
CA LEU A 44 16.49 -1.39 13.50
C LEU A 44 17.88 -2.00 13.76
N HIS A 45 18.64 -1.52 14.75
CA HIS A 45 20.01 -1.98 15.05
C HIS A 45 19.99 -3.04 16.14
N ALA A 46 19.32 -4.16 15.88
CA ALA A 46 19.21 -5.23 16.87
C ALA A 46 20.59 -5.87 17.14
N VAL A 47 20.81 -6.26 18.40
CA VAL A 47 22.10 -6.81 18.85
C VAL A 47 22.37 -8.23 18.31
N ASP A 48 21.35 -8.89 17.78
CA ASP A 48 21.41 -10.22 17.18
C ASP A 48 21.61 -10.18 15.66
N GLN A 49 21.88 -9.01 15.09
CA GLN A 49 22.15 -8.89 13.65
C GLN A 49 23.49 -9.53 13.28
N PRO A 50 23.59 -10.17 12.10
CA PRO A 50 24.86 -10.67 11.61
C PRO A 50 25.91 -9.57 11.42
N ASP A 51 27.17 -9.89 11.70
CA ASP A 51 28.29 -8.93 11.64
C ASP A 51 28.53 -8.35 10.25
N TYR A 52 28.14 -9.08 9.19
CA TYR A 52 28.24 -8.58 7.83
C TYR A 52 27.22 -7.48 7.52
N LEU A 53 26.30 -7.11 8.42
CA LEU A 53 25.45 -5.93 8.26
C LEU A 53 26.14 -4.73 8.89
N LEU A 54 26.77 -3.90 8.06
CA LEU A 54 27.63 -2.81 8.52
C LEU A 54 26.90 -1.47 8.62
N LEU A 55 27.44 -0.61 9.47
CA LEU A 55 27.06 0.79 9.55
C LEU A 55 27.46 1.55 8.29
N ASN A 56 26.60 2.47 7.87
CA ASN A 56 26.87 3.32 6.72
C ASN A 56 27.75 4.52 7.08
N THR A 57 27.87 4.82 8.37
CA THR A 57 28.72 5.90 8.90
C THR A 57 29.90 5.29 9.65
N VAL A 58 31.07 5.92 9.53
CA VAL A 58 32.26 5.49 10.26
C VAL A 58 32.09 5.72 11.77
N CYS A 59 32.63 4.85 12.60
CA CYS A 59 32.33 4.82 14.03
C CYS A 59 32.77 6.09 14.79
N GLU A 60 33.78 6.83 14.33
CA GLU A 60 34.22 8.09 14.96
C GLU A 60 33.21 9.22 14.80
N GLN A 61 32.31 9.13 13.80
CA GLN A 61 31.26 10.12 13.57
C GLN A 61 29.97 9.80 14.33
N VAL A 62 29.91 8.66 15.02
CA VAL A 62 28.71 8.20 15.72
C VAL A 62 28.84 8.47 17.21
N THR A 63 27.88 9.18 17.79
CA THR A 63 27.75 9.38 19.23
C THR A 63 26.28 9.39 19.63
N GLY A 64 25.97 8.87 20.81
CA GLY A 64 24.64 8.94 21.42
C GLY A 64 24.45 10.15 22.35
N PHE A 65 25.45 11.03 22.45
CA PHE A 65 25.46 12.14 23.41
C PHE A 65 25.52 13.49 22.70
N THR A 66 24.74 14.44 23.22
CA THR A 66 24.67 15.83 22.74
C THR A 66 25.82 16.65 23.32
N ASP A 67 26.35 17.63 22.59
CA ASP A 67 27.33 18.60 23.11
C ASP A 67 26.68 19.94 23.47
N GLU A 68 27.41 20.81 24.19
CA GLU A 68 26.90 22.12 24.63
C GLU A 68 26.48 23.03 23.46
N SER A 69 27.15 22.93 22.31
CA SER A 69 26.84 23.75 21.14
C SER A 69 25.46 23.42 20.55
N MET A 70 25.03 22.17 20.70
CA MET A 70 23.70 21.68 20.27
C MET A 70 22.58 22.07 21.24
N LEU A 71 22.90 22.47 22.47
CA LEU A 71 21.91 22.88 23.46
C LEU A 71 21.54 24.36 23.37
N GLY A 72 22.38 25.20 22.76
CA GLY A 72 22.10 26.63 22.53
C GLY A 72 21.94 27.48 23.81
N SER A 73 22.02 26.86 25.00
CA SER A 73 21.97 27.44 26.33
C SER A 73 22.69 26.50 27.32
N PRO A 74 23.20 27.00 28.47
CA PRO A 74 23.79 26.14 29.49
C PRO A 74 22.75 25.15 30.02
N GLY A 75 23.05 23.85 30.00
CA GLY A 75 22.21 22.78 30.54
C GLY A 75 23.07 21.62 31.01
N ALA A 76 22.52 20.73 31.85
CA ALA A 76 23.24 19.55 32.29
C ALA A 76 23.43 18.60 31.11
N VAL A 77 24.67 18.36 30.67
CA VAL A 77 24.94 17.48 29.53
C VAL A 77 25.16 16.05 30.00
N VAL A 78 24.43 15.08 29.41
CA VAL A 78 24.77 13.67 29.58
C VAL A 78 26.02 13.39 28.75
N THR A 79 27.17 13.23 29.42
CA THR A 79 28.45 13.00 28.72
C THR A 79 28.77 11.52 28.55
N GLY A 80 29.38 11.19 27.41
CA GLY A 80 29.89 9.85 27.16
C GLY A 80 30.78 9.77 25.92
N PRO A 81 31.42 8.60 25.73
CA PRO A 81 32.30 8.33 24.60
C PRO A 81 31.52 8.25 23.28
N SER A 82 32.20 8.59 22.19
CA SER A 82 31.75 8.21 20.84
C SER A 82 31.65 6.69 20.70
N LEU A 83 30.98 6.19 19.66
CA LEU A 83 30.95 4.76 19.34
C LEU A 83 32.37 4.22 19.16
N PHE A 84 33.26 4.97 18.49
CA PHE A 84 34.66 4.60 18.34
C PHE A 84 35.37 4.45 19.69
N ASP A 85 35.27 5.45 20.56
CA ASP A 85 35.91 5.41 21.88
C ASP A 85 35.36 4.28 22.76
N TRP A 86 34.06 4.05 22.68
CA TRP A 86 33.39 2.95 23.37
C TRP A 86 33.84 1.58 22.86
N ALA A 87 33.87 1.38 21.54
CA ALA A 87 34.31 0.14 20.91
C ALA A 87 35.79 -0.15 21.22
N ARG A 88 36.64 0.88 21.14
CA ARG A 88 38.06 0.79 21.51
C ARG A 88 38.23 0.44 22.99
N GLY A 89 37.47 1.09 23.88
CA GLY A 89 37.48 0.80 25.31
C GLY A 89 36.97 -0.60 25.66
N SER A 90 36.10 -1.17 24.81
CA SER A 90 35.54 -2.50 24.94
C SER A 90 36.37 -3.61 24.27
N GLY A 91 37.50 -3.25 23.65
CA GLY A 91 38.41 -4.22 23.03
C GLY A 91 37.93 -4.77 21.68
N VAL A 92 37.04 -4.06 20.98
CA VAL A 92 36.53 -4.49 19.66
C VAL A 92 37.68 -4.58 18.64
N LEU A 93 37.70 -5.70 17.93
CA LEU A 93 38.62 -5.95 16.82
C LEU A 93 37.86 -5.95 15.48
N VAL A 94 38.48 -5.41 14.45
CA VAL A 94 38.02 -5.46 13.05
C VAL A 94 39.10 -6.19 12.28
N ASP A 95 38.80 -7.33 11.63
CA ASP A 95 39.78 -8.15 10.91
C ASP A 95 41.04 -8.50 11.74
N GLY A 96 40.86 -8.81 13.02
CA GLY A 96 41.95 -9.16 13.94
C GLY A 96 42.83 -8.00 14.41
N ARG A 97 42.58 -6.76 13.95
CA ARG A 97 43.26 -5.54 14.42
C ARG A 97 42.35 -4.71 15.33
N PRO A 98 42.91 -3.85 16.22
CA PRO A 98 42.12 -2.87 16.95
C PRO A 98 41.29 -1.98 16.02
N VAL A 99 40.07 -1.63 16.48
CA VAL A 99 39.19 -0.68 15.78
C VAL A 99 39.88 0.67 15.53
N ARG A 100 39.62 1.25 14.36
CA ARG A 100 40.04 2.58 13.92
C ARG A 100 38.80 3.46 13.75
N GLY A 101 38.96 4.78 13.92
CA GLY A 101 37.84 5.72 13.84
C GLY A 101 37.11 5.72 12.49
N THR A 102 37.83 5.40 11.42
CA THR A 102 37.31 5.29 10.05
C THR A 102 36.61 3.96 9.74
N ASP A 103 36.52 3.04 10.70
CA ASP A 103 35.89 1.73 10.47
C ASP A 103 34.36 1.83 10.42
N HIS A 104 33.76 1.08 9.49
CA HIS A 104 32.33 0.82 9.42
C HIS A 104 32.00 -0.41 10.26
N LEU A 105 31.62 -0.22 11.51
CA LEU A 105 31.36 -1.33 12.44
C LEU A 105 30.06 -2.10 12.10
N PRO A 106 29.93 -3.36 12.53
CA PRO A 106 28.66 -4.08 12.55
C PRO A 106 27.52 -3.29 13.21
N ARG A 107 26.31 -3.42 12.67
CA ARG A 107 25.10 -2.79 13.23
C ARG A 107 24.73 -3.34 14.60
N ALA A 108 25.04 -4.61 14.87
CA ALA A 108 24.86 -5.21 16.19
C ALA A 108 25.64 -4.44 17.27
N LEU A 109 26.89 -4.05 16.99
CA LEU A 109 27.69 -3.23 17.91
C LEU A 109 27.10 -1.83 18.13
N LEU A 110 26.47 -1.22 17.12
CA LEU A 110 25.70 0.00 17.33
C LEU A 110 24.51 -0.26 18.26
N GLY A 111 23.82 -1.38 18.10
CA GLY A 111 22.74 -1.80 19.01
C GLY A 111 23.22 -1.91 20.46
N GLU A 112 24.36 -2.55 20.69
CA GLU A 112 24.98 -2.67 22.01
C GLU A 112 25.35 -1.31 22.60
N TYR A 113 25.98 -0.46 21.79
CA TYR A 113 26.29 0.91 22.17
C TYR A 113 25.03 1.71 22.52
N LEU A 114 23.96 1.62 21.73
CA LEU A 114 22.71 2.34 21.97
C LEU A 114 21.98 1.85 23.22
N ASN A 115 22.01 0.54 23.51
CA ASN A 115 21.53 -0.01 24.79
C ASN A 115 22.31 0.59 25.96
N TRP A 116 23.64 0.67 25.82
CA TRP A 116 24.52 1.26 26.83
C TRP A 116 24.26 2.75 27.02
N VAL A 117 24.10 3.53 25.94
CA VAL A 117 23.73 4.95 25.98
C VAL A 117 22.38 5.12 26.67
N THR A 118 21.40 4.29 26.33
CA THR A 118 20.05 4.34 26.93
C THR A 118 20.12 4.17 28.45
N ALA A 119 20.83 3.16 28.95
CA ALA A 119 20.99 2.95 30.38
C ALA A 119 21.63 4.18 31.07
N ARG A 120 22.59 4.81 30.39
CA ARG A 120 23.32 5.97 30.89
C ARG A 120 22.47 7.23 30.92
N VAL A 121 21.67 7.47 29.88
CA VAL A 121 20.70 8.59 29.82
C VAL A 121 19.64 8.43 30.91
N LEU A 122 19.09 7.24 31.09
CA LEU A 122 18.09 6.97 32.14
C LEU A 122 18.68 7.16 33.55
N ALA A 123 19.93 6.74 33.77
CA ALA A 123 20.63 6.95 35.05
C ALA A 123 20.97 8.43 35.32
N ALA A 124 21.12 9.25 34.28
CA ALA A 124 21.40 10.68 34.39
C ALA A 124 20.13 11.54 34.54
N ALA A 125 18.93 10.94 34.47
CA ALA A 125 17.68 11.67 34.63
C ALA A 125 17.60 12.34 36.02
N PRO A 126 17.41 13.67 36.10
CA PRO A 126 17.25 14.34 37.39
C PRO A 126 15.94 13.89 38.06
N GLY A 127 15.82 14.00 39.39
CA GLY A 127 14.59 13.60 40.11
C GLY A 127 13.31 14.36 39.69
N SER A 128 13.47 15.47 38.96
CA SER A 128 12.36 16.19 38.31
C SER A 128 11.80 15.42 37.09
N VAL A 129 12.56 14.52 36.46
CA VAL A 129 12.13 13.71 35.30
C VAL A 129 11.95 12.25 35.71
N ARG A 130 10.74 11.72 35.56
CA ARG A 130 10.46 10.28 35.71
C ARG A 130 10.20 9.67 34.34
N VAL A 131 10.90 8.59 34.01
CA VAL A 131 10.71 7.87 32.75
C VAL A 131 10.02 6.54 33.01
N HIS A 132 8.87 6.34 32.38
CA HIS A 132 8.06 5.12 32.43
C HIS A 132 8.18 4.42 31.08
N VAL A 133 8.55 3.13 31.07
CA VAL A 133 8.71 2.35 29.84
C VAL A 133 7.60 1.32 29.76
N HIS A 134 6.77 1.43 28.73
CA HIS A 134 5.67 0.52 28.42
C HIS A 134 6.11 -0.41 27.29
N ARG A 135 6.29 -1.70 27.62
CA ARG A 135 6.77 -2.74 26.69
C ARG A 135 5.63 -3.32 25.86
N THR A 136 4.91 -2.42 25.21
CA THR A 136 3.71 -2.73 24.43
C THR A 136 3.60 -1.79 23.24
N SER A 137 2.61 -2.03 22.38
CA SER A 137 2.28 -1.19 21.24
C SER A 137 1.14 -0.23 21.58
N ALA A 138 1.24 1.01 21.10
CA ALA A 138 0.10 1.92 21.04
C ALA A 138 -0.70 1.65 19.75
N VAL A 139 -2.03 1.62 19.86
CA VAL A 139 -2.93 1.33 18.72
C VAL A 139 -3.81 2.50 18.33
N ALA A 140 -4.08 3.42 19.26
CA ALA A 140 -4.87 4.61 18.98
C ALA A 140 -4.44 5.77 19.87
N VAL A 141 -4.61 7.00 19.38
CA VAL A 141 -4.48 8.23 20.17
C VAL A 141 -5.70 9.11 19.91
N THR A 142 -6.44 9.41 20.97
CA THR A 142 -7.68 10.20 20.95
C THR A 142 -7.58 11.41 21.86
N THR A 143 -8.04 12.57 21.41
CA THR A 143 -8.09 13.78 22.25
C THR A 143 -9.15 13.63 23.36
N VAL A 144 -8.80 13.96 24.60
CA VAL A 144 -9.71 13.95 25.76
C VAL A 144 -9.64 15.28 26.52
N PRO A 145 -10.64 15.63 27.35
CA PRO A 145 -10.55 16.81 28.20
C PRO A 145 -9.26 16.81 29.04
N GLY A 146 -8.41 17.81 28.83
CA GLY A 146 -7.13 17.96 29.53
C GLY A 146 -5.90 17.35 28.85
N GLY A 147 -6.03 16.51 27.81
CA GLY A 147 -4.88 15.81 27.24
C GLY A 147 -5.15 14.95 26.01
N GLU A 148 -4.25 13.99 25.79
CA GLU A 148 -4.33 12.94 24.79
C GLU A 148 -4.40 11.59 25.51
N ARG A 149 -5.38 10.77 25.12
CA ARG A 149 -5.50 9.39 25.56
C ARG A 149 -4.80 8.48 24.55
N ILE A 150 -3.97 7.55 25.03
CA ILE A 150 -3.26 6.57 24.24
C ILE A 150 -3.76 5.18 24.64
N ASP A 151 -4.36 4.46 23.70
CA ASP A 151 -4.77 3.07 23.92
C ASP A 151 -3.60 2.13 23.64
N LEU A 152 -3.31 1.25 24.61
CA LEU A 152 -2.19 0.31 24.60
C LEU A 152 -2.71 -1.12 24.46
N VAL A 153 -1.93 -2.00 23.84
CA VAL A 153 -2.26 -3.44 23.77
C VAL A 153 -2.03 -4.08 25.13
N GLY A 154 -3.08 -4.66 25.72
CA GLY A 154 -2.99 -5.43 26.96
C GLY A 154 -2.68 -4.62 28.23
N GLU A 155 -2.62 -3.29 28.14
CA GLU A 155 -2.39 -2.38 29.27
C GLU A 155 -3.51 -1.32 29.34
N PRO A 156 -3.80 -0.75 30.52
CA PRO A 156 -4.71 0.38 30.65
C PRO A 156 -4.26 1.59 29.81
N PRO A 157 -5.20 2.40 29.29
CA PRO A 157 -4.87 3.56 28.48
C PRO A 157 -4.16 4.65 29.29
N LEU A 158 -3.23 5.35 28.66
CA LEU A 158 -2.50 6.48 29.24
C LEU A 158 -3.20 7.79 28.91
N VAL A 159 -3.23 8.74 29.84
CA VAL A 159 -3.64 10.13 29.56
C VAL A 159 -2.47 11.06 29.83
N VAL A 160 -2.00 11.72 28.77
CA VAL A 160 -0.82 12.58 28.76
C VAL A 160 -1.16 13.98 28.25
N ASP A 161 -0.30 14.96 28.51
CA ASP A 161 -0.53 16.33 28.03
C ASP A 161 -0.16 16.47 26.54
N ARG A 162 0.84 15.69 26.07
CA ARG A 162 1.31 15.65 24.68
C ARG A 162 1.80 14.27 24.23
N VAL A 163 1.66 14.00 22.94
CA VAL A 163 2.19 12.79 22.27
C VAL A 163 3.23 13.17 21.22
N VAL A 164 4.36 12.46 21.23
CA VAL A 164 5.45 12.58 20.26
C VAL A 164 5.57 11.27 19.48
N LEU A 165 5.37 11.33 18.17
CA LEU A 165 5.56 10.16 17.30
C LEU A 165 7.02 10.05 16.86
N ALA A 166 7.70 9.02 17.36
CA ALA A 166 9.09 8.70 17.12
C ALA A 166 9.27 7.26 16.59
N VAL A 167 8.37 6.81 15.70
CA VAL A 167 8.30 5.45 15.10
C VAL A 167 9.56 5.14 14.24
N GLY A 168 9.58 4.38 13.16
CA GLY A 168 10.85 3.90 12.54
C GLY A 168 10.83 3.87 11.03
N HIS A 169 11.99 3.68 10.39
CA HIS A 169 11.97 2.88 9.17
C HIS A 169 11.63 1.45 9.59
N GLY A 170 10.59 0.86 9.00
CA GLY A 170 10.25 -0.55 9.15
C GLY A 170 9.73 -0.92 10.54
N GLU A 171 8.44 -1.20 10.62
CA GLU A 171 7.97 -2.09 11.66
C GLU A 171 8.50 -3.50 11.41
N ARG A 172 8.76 -4.23 12.49
CA ARG A 172 8.95 -5.68 12.41
C ARG A 172 7.59 -6.32 12.14
N SER A 173 7.21 -6.44 10.86
CA SER A 173 6.13 -7.37 10.50
C SER A 173 6.65 -8.80 10.62
N PRO A 174 5.90 -9.73 11.25
CA PRO A 174 6.22 -11.14 11.18
C PRO A 174 6.20 -11.59 9.72
N HIS A 175 7.29 -12.21 9.26
CA HIS A 175 7.47 -12.63 7.88
C HIS A 175 6.33 -13.51 7.38
N LEU A 176 5.72 -13.12 6.25
CA LEU A 176 4.96 -14.01 5.38
C LEU A 176 5.87 -14.45 4.22
N PRO A 177 6.21 -15.75 4.09
CA PRO A 177 7.02 -16.23 2.96
C PRO A 177 6.34 -15.97 1.62
N GLY A 178 7.10 -15.47 0.63
CA GLY A 178 6.63 -15.34 -0.76
C GLY A 178 5.92 -14.02 -1.13
N HIS A 179 5.87 -13.02 -0.25
CA HIS A 179 5.33 -11.70 -0.59
C HIS A 179 6.35 -10.76 -1.25
N VAL A 180 5.96 -10.16 -2.38
CA VAL A 180 6.60 -8.98 -2.95
C VAL A 180 5.95 -7.76 -2.29
N GLY A 181 6.62 -7.07 -1.35
CA GLY A 181 6.03 -5.82 -0.81
C GLY A 181 6.69 -5.12 0.38
N ASP A 182 7.16 -5.83 1.41
CA ASP A 182 7.32 -5.20 2.74
C ASP A 182 8.72 -4.68 3.09
N GLY A 183 9.57 -4.49 2.08
CA GLY A 183 10.96 -4.13 2.27
C GLY A 183 11.82 -5.32 2.76
N PRO A 184 13.14 -5.18 2.82
CA PRO A 184 14.03 -6.33 2.93
C PRO A 184 14.41 -6.74 4.36
N TYR A 185 13.76 -6.16 5.38
CA TYR A 185 14.10 -6.43 6.78
C TYR A 185 12.99 -7.21 7.49
N PRO A 186 13.31 -7.98 8.54
CA PRO A 186 14.66 -8.20 9.10
C PRO A 186 15.53 -9.18 8.27
N LEU A 187 16.83 -8.87 8.14
CA LEU A 187 17.83 -9.76 7.54
C LEU A 187 18.56 -10.56 8.63
N PRO A 188 18.93 -11.82 8.39
CA PRO A 188 18.81 -12.57 7.12
C PRO A 188 17.45 -13.24 6.88
N ALA A 189 16.54 -13.18 7.85
CA ALA A 189 15.27 -13.90 7.83
C ALA A 189 14.43 -13.61 6.56
N ALA A 190 14.41 -12.36 6.08
CA ALA A 190 13.69 -11.93 4.89
C ALA A 190 14.12 -12.61 3.58
N VAL A 191 15.31 -13.20 3.55
CA VAL A 191 15.86 -13.85 2.35
C VAL A 191 16.27 -15.29 2.62
N ALA A 192 15.88 -15.85 3.78
CA ALA A 192 16.32 -17.16 4.23
C ALA A 192 15.84 -18.28 3.29
N ASP A 193 14.65 -18.12 2.70
CA ASP A 193 13.98 -19.05 1.80
C ASP A 193 14.51 -19.06 0.36
N VAL A 194 15.42 -18.16 0.01
CA VAL A 194 16.14 -18.20 -1.27
C VAL A 194 17.10 -19.39 -1.27
N VAL A 195 16.92 -20.32 -2.21
CA VAL A 195 17.73 -21.54 -2.29
C VAL A 195 18.97 -21.36 -3.18
N PRO A 196 20.04 -22.16 -2.98
CA PRO A 196 21.22 -22.13 -3.84
C PRO A 196 20.88 -22.33 -5.32
N GLY A 197 21.52 -21.56 -6.21
CA GLY A 197 21.34 -21.67 -7.66
C GLY A 197 20.10 -20.97 -8.24
N GLU A 198 19.17 -20.46 -7.42
CA GLU A 198 18.09 -19.58 -7.92
C GLU A 198 18.66 -18.35 -8.63
N THR A 199 18.01 -17.90 -9.70
CA THR A 199 18.27 -16.58 -10.29
C THR A 199 17.36 -15.54 -9.64
N VAL A 200 17.95 -14.59 -8.94
CA VAL A 200 17.23 -13.59 -8.15
C VAL A 200 17.48 -12.19 -8.71
N ALA A 201 16.43 -11.49 -9.10
CA ALA A 201 16.53 -10.06 -9.39
C ALA A 201 16.52 -9.25 -8.11
N LEU A 202 17.55 -8.43 -7.89
CA LEU A 202 17.61 -7.48 -6.77
C LEU A 202 17.39 -6.06 -7.28
N GLN A 203 16.19 -5.51 -7.03
CA GLN A 203 15.81 -4.16 -7.45
C GLN A 203 16.18 -3.13 -6.40
N GLY A 204 17.36 -2.53 -6.56
CA GLY A 204 17.90 -1.53 -5.64
C GLY A 204 19.40 -1.70 -5.48
N VAL A 205 20.15 -0.62 -5.71
CA VAL A 205 21.63 -0.62 -5.73
C VAL A 205 22.23 0.32 -4.67
N GLY A 206 21.40 0.77 -3.72
CA GLY A 206 21.83 1.57 -2.57
C GLY A 206 22.20 0.70 -1.37
N LEU A 207 22.34 1.32 -0.20
CA LEU A 207 22.76 0.69 1.06
C LEU A 207 21.95 -0.58 1.39
N THR A 208 20.63 -0.46 1.35
CA THR A 208 19.72 -1.58 1.59
C THR A 208 19.92 -2.73 0.60
N GLY A 209 20.18 -2.43 -0.68
CA GLY A 209 20.49 -3.45 -1.67
C GLY A 209 21.80 -4.17 -1.36
N MET A 210 22.82 -3.46 -0.88
CA MET A 210 24.08 -4.07 -0.46
C MET A 210 23.91 -4.95 0.78
N ASP A 211 23.01 -4.61 1.70
CA ASP A 211 22.70 -5.47 2.85
C ASP A 211 22.05 -6.80 2.41
N VAL A 212 21.09 -6.74 1.47
CA VAL A 212 20.49 -7.94 0.87
C VAL A 212 21.54 -8.76 0.14
N LEU A 213 22.41 -8.10 -0.63
CA LEU A 213 23.50 -8.78 -1.34
C LEU A 213 24.47 -9.46 -0.37
N ALA A 214 24.86 -8.80 0.72
CA ALA A 214 25.69 -9.40 1.77
C ALA A 214 25.02 -10.61 2.42
N ALA A 215 23.71 -10.55 2.68
CA ALA A 215 22.95 -11.69 3.21
C ALA A 215 22.89 -12.88 2.23
N LEU A 216 22.79 -12.61 0.93
CA LEU A 216 22.79 -13.64 -0.13
C LEU A 216 24.18 -14.18 -0.49
N THR A 217 25.26 -13.56 0.00
CA THR A 217 26.64 -13.91 -0.35
C THR A 217 27.42 -14.33 0.91
N VAL A 218 27.92 -13.37 1.68
CA VAL A 218 28.65 -13.62 2.94
C VAL A 218 27.75 -14.35 3.95
N GLY A 219 26.47 -13.99 4.03
CA GLY A 219 25.48 -14.70 4.85
C GLY A 219 25.21 -16.15 4.42
N ARG A 220 25.61 -16.53 3.20
CA ARG A 220 25.59 -17.91 2.70
C ARG A 220 26.94 -18.62 2.87
N GLY A 221 27.95 -17.95 3.46
CA GLY A 221 29.26 -18.50 3.80
C GLY A 221 30.34 -18.27 2.74
N GLY A 222 30.06 -17.51 1.68
CA GLY A 222 31.11 -17.04 0.78
C GLY A 222 31.99 -16.00 1.47
N ARG A 223 33.20 -15.81 0.95
CA ARG A 223 34.26 -15.05 1.64
C ARG A 223 35.10 -14.23 0.67
N PHE A 224 35.45 -13.02 1.07
CA PHE A 224 36.41 -12.18 0.34
C PHE A 224 37.83 -12.48 0.85
N VAL A 225 38.74 -12.81 -0.07
CA VAL A 225 40.15 -13.09 0.21
C VAL A 225 40.97 -12.30 -0.81
N ASP A 226 41.82 -11.38 -0.33
CA ASP A 226 42.70 -10.56 -1.16
C ASP A 226 42.00 -9.88 -2.34
N GLY A 227 40.80 -9.33 -2.10
CA GLY A 227 40.00 -8.64 -3.12
C GLY A 227 39.26 -9.57 -4.10
N THR A 228 39.38 -10.88 -3.94
CA THR A 228 38.66 -11.89 -4.73
C THR A 228 37.53 -12.50 -3.90
N TYR A 229 36.37 -12.75 -4.52
CA TYR A 229 35.29 -13.47 -3.86
C TYR A 229 35.42 -14.97 -4.10
N LEU A 230 35.38 -15.76 -3.03
CA LEU A 230 35.33 -17.22 -3.06
C LEU A 230 33.89 -17.67 -2.71
N PRO A 231 33.12 -18.18 -3.69
CA PRO A 231 31.78 -18.70 -3.44
C PRO A 231 31.80 -19.91 -2.50
N SER A 232 30.78 -20.05 -1.67
CA SER A 232 30.54 -21.23 -0.86
C SER A 232 29.77 -22.33 -1.60
N GLY A 233 29.13 -21.99 -2.73
CA GLY A 233 28.22 -22.85 -3.47
C GLY A 233 26.77 -22.79 -2.96
N ARG A 234 26.50 -21.96 -1.94
CA ARG A 234 25.15 -21.74 -1.38
C ARG A 234 24.52 -20.43 -1.86
N GLU A 235 25.23 -19.66 -2.67
CA GLU A 235 24.76 -18.40 -3.23
C GLU A 235 23.71 -18.64 -4.35
N PRO A 236 22.70 -17.77 -4.48
CA PRO A 236 21.94 -17.65 -5.72
C PRO A 236 22.76 -16.88 -6.77
N HIS A 237 22.33 -16.92 -8.03
CA HIS A 237 22.80 -15.98 -9.03
C HIS A 237 21.98 -14.68 -8.95
N VAL A 238 22.62 -13.56 -8.63
CA VAL A 238 21.91 -12.28 -8.40
C VAL A 238 22.00 -11.37 -9.63
N VAL A 239 20.86 -10.94 -10.13
CA VAL A 239 20.74 -9.93 -11.20
C VAL A 239 20.43 -8.57 -10.58
N LEU A 240 21.41 -7.66 -10.59
CA LEU A 240 21.25 -6.31 -10.05
C LEU A 240 20.47 -5.39 -10.99
N VAL A 241 19.38 -4.83 -10.49
CA VAL A 241 18.51 -3.93 -11.25
C VAL A 241 18.52 -2.52 -10.64
N SER A 242 19.03 -1.56 -11.41
CA SER A 242 18.97 -0.14 -11.05
C SER A 242 17.70 0.51 -11.58
N ARG A 243 16.91 1.11 -10.68
CA ARG A 243 15.66 1.83 -11.02
C ARG A 243 15.90 3.05 -11.92
N GLN A 244 17.07 3.68 -11.82
CA GLN A 244 17.44 4.86 -12.62
C GLN A 244 18.37 4.48 -13.78
N GLY A 245 18.66 3.19 -13.99
CA GLY A 245 19.57 2.73 -15.03
C GLY A 245 21.06 3.05 -14.79
N ARG A 246 21.43 3.68 -13.67
CA ARG A 246 22.80 4.05 -13.32
C ARG A 246 23.26 3.38 -12.01
N PRO A 247 24.57 3.17 -11.80
CA PRO A 247 25.08 2.75 -10.50
C PRO A 247 24.86 3.81 -9.41
N ALA A 248 24.79 3.35 -8.16
CA ALA A 248 25.03 4.20 -7.00
C ALA A 248 26.52 4.55 -6.93
N MET A 249 26.83 5.80 -6.60
CA MET A 249 28.20 6.23 -6.40
C MET A 249 28.72 5.76 -5.04
N VAL A 250 30.00 5.43 -5.01
CA VAL A 250 30.77 5.02 -3.85
C VAL A 250 30.93 6.20 -2.90
N ARG A 251 30.74 5.95 -1.61
CA ARG A 251 31.05 6.93 -0.58
C ARG A 251 32.57 7.20 -0.56
N PRO A 252 33.01 8.46 -0.68
CA PRO A 252 34.43 8.77 -0.72
C PRO A 252 35.10 8.51 0.63
N ARG A 253 36.38 8.15 0.59
CA ARG A 253 37.22 8.09 1.78
C ARG A 253 37.26 9.47 2.44
N LEU A 254 37.06 9.49 3.75
CA LEU A 254 37.11 10.71 4.53
C LEU A 254 38.57 11.03 4.87
N ASN A 255 39.01 12.24 4.52
CA ASN A 255 40.33 12.73 4.88
C ASN A 255 40.27 13.45 6.24
N PRO A 256 41.03 13.00 7.26
CA PRO A 256 41.04 13.63 8.57
C PRO A 256 41.32 15.13 8.48
N GLY A 257 40.53 15.95 9.19
CA GLY A 257 40.68 17.41 9.20
C GLY A 257 39.99 18.16 8.04
N ARG A 258 39.43 17.46 7.04
CA ARG A 258 38.64 18.11 5.98
C ARG A 258 37.42 18.81 6.59
N ARG A 259 37.22 20.08 6.23
CA ARG A 259 36.02 20.87 6.57
C ARG A 259 35.27 21.23 5.31
N ALA A 260 33.95 21.20 5.39
CA ALA A 260 33.11 21.69 4.30
C ALA A 260 33.38 23.18 4.06
N LEU A 261 33.56 23.57 2.79
CA LEU A 261 33.56 24.98 2.43
C LEU A 261 32.18 25.56 2.73
N PRO A 262 32.09 26.80 3.25
CA PRO A 262 30.82 27.50 3.40
C PRO A 262 30.06 27.58 2.08
N ALA A 263 28.73 27.51 2.14
CA ALA A 263 27.91 27.67 0.94
C ALA A 263 28.06 29.09 0.37
N ARG A 264 28.30 29.19 -0.94
CA ARG A 264 28.41 30.48 -1.64
C ARG A 264 27.12 30.84 -2.38
N TYR A 265 26.52 29.87 -3.05
CA TYR A 265 25.32 30.04 -3.88
C TYR A 265 24.10 29.44 -3.17
N LEU A 266 24.24 28.24 -2.63
CA LEU A 266 23.16 27.54 -1.92
C LEU A 266 23.06 28.02 -0.47
N THR A 267 22.62 29.26 -0.26
CA THR A 267 22.51 29.88 1.07
C THR A 267 21.05 30.11 1.50
N HIS A 268 20.79 30.21 2.81
CA HIS A 268 19.45 30.55 3.30
C HIS A 268 18.95 31.90 2.77
N GLN A 269 19.85 32.87 2.55
CA GLN A 269 19.51 34.18 2.00
C GLN A 269 19.09 34.07 0.53
N ALA A 270 19.80 33.25 -0.26
CA ALA A 270 19.49 33.03 -1.68
C ALA A 270 18.13 32.34 -1.89
N LEU A 271 17.67 31.53 -0.93
CA LEU A 271 16.34 30.92 -0.97
C LEU A 271 15.19 31.93 -0.73
N GLY A 272 15.48 33.17 -0.32
CA GLY A 272 14.44 34.16 0.00
C GLY A 272 13.45 33.72 1.09
N GLY A 273 12.32 34.43 1.21
CA GLY A 273 11.28 34.17 2.21
C GLY A 273 9.95 33.59 1.69
N GLY A 274 9.73 33.58 0.37
CA GLY A 274 8.46 33.19 -0.26
C GLY A 274 8.29 31.69 -0.53
N SER A 275 7.21 31.39 -1.25
CA SER A 275 6.98 30.09 -1.90
C SER A 275 8.08 29.83 -2.96
N LEU A 276 8.45 28.57 -3.14
CA LEU A 276 9.55 28.12 -4.00
C LEU A 276 9.12 26.99 -4.93
N ASP A 277 9.65 27.00 -6.14
CA ASP A 277 9.73 25.85 -7.02
C ASP A 277 11.13 25.24 -6.95
N PHE A 278 11.24 23.94 -6.64
CA PHE A 278 12.55 23.33 -6.41
C PHE A 278 13.36 23.26 -7.70
N ALA A 279 12.72 22.95 -8.84
CA ALA A 279 13.41 22.79 -10.10
C ALA A 279 13.85 24.13 -10.70
N ALA A 280 13.06 25.19 -10.49
CA ALA A 280 13.35 26.52 -11.00
C ALA A 280 14.20 27.38 -10.05
N ASP A 281 13.96 27.33 -8.74
CA ASP A 281 14.58 28.26 -7.78
C ASP A 281 15.75 27.63 -7.01
N VAL A 282 15.66 26.34 -6.65
CA VAL A 282 16.63 25.69 -5.75
C VAL A 282 17.69 24.90 -6.52
N LEU A 283 17.29 24.13 -7.53
CA LEU A 283 18.19 23.28 -8.31
C LEU A 283 19.31 24.10 -8.99
N PRO A 284 19.07 25.29 -9.58
CA PRO A 284 20.16 26.10 -10.13
C PRO A 284 21.20 26.51 -9.08
N LEU A 285 20.77 26.80 -7.85
CA LEU A 285 21.68 27.12 -6.74
C LEU A 285 22.52 25.91 -6.33
N VAL A 286 21.91 24.72 -6.31
CA VAL A 286 22.63 23.45 -6.07
C VAL A 286 23.69 23.24 -7.16
N LEU A 287 23.31 23.37 -8.43
CA LEU A 287 24.23 23.18 -9.56
C LEU A 287 25.39 24.19 -9.55
N ALA A 288 25.10 25.46 -9.26
CA ALA A 288 26.12 26.50 -9.14
C ALA A 288 27.09 26.22 -7.97
N GLU A 289 26.57 25.71 -6.85
CA GLU A 289 27.40 25.33 -5.70
C GLU A 289 28.28 24.10 -6.02
N MET A 290 27.76 23.11 -6.76
CA MET A 290 28.53 21.96 -7.25
C MET A 290 29.65 22.40 -8.20
N GLU A 291 29.36 23.30 -9.14
CA GLU A 291 30.34 23.84 -10.09
C GLU A 291 31.41 24.69 -9.39
N HIS A 292 31.01 25.49 -8.41
CA HIS A 292 31.95 26.24 -7.57
C HIS A 292 32.89 25.29 -6.85
N ARG A 293 32.33 24.25 -6.23
CA ARG A 293 33.09 23.24 -5.50
C ARG A 293 34.06 22.49 -6.42
N TRP A 294 33.62 22.10 -7.61
CA TRP A 294 34.47 21.49 -8.64
C TRP A 294 35.70 22.35 -8.96
N ARG A 295 35.50 23.65 -9.24
CA ARG A 295 36.60 24.58 -9.56
C ARG A 295 37.55 24.79 -8.38
N SER A 296 37.01 24.89 -7.17
CA SER A 296 37.80 25.11 -5.94
C SER A 296 38.78 23.97 -5.64
N TYR A 297 38.51 22.76 -6.14
CA TYR A 297 39.39 21.60 -5.99
C TYR A 297 40.21 21.30 -7.26
N GLY A 298 40.38 22.29 -8.14
CA GLY A 298 41.26 22.16 -9.32
C GLY A 298 40.63 21.44 -10.50
N GLY A 299 39.29 21.30 -10.52
CA GLY A 299 38.57 20.82 -11.69
C GLY A 299 38.73 21.76 -12.89
N GLY A 300 39.02 21.19 -14.06
CA GLY A 300 39.12 21.92 -15.32
C GLY A 300 37.75 22.29 -15.90
N ALA A 301 37.50 21.93 -17.16
CA ALA A 301 36.16 22.08 -17.75
C ALA A 301 35.12 21.34 -16.88
N SER A 302 34.06 22.05 -16.48
CA SER A 302 33.03 21.49 -15.60
C SER A 302 32.27 20.37 -16.33
N PRO A 303 32.06 19.21 -15.69
CA PRO A 303 31.06 18.25 -16.13
C PRO A 303 29.67 18.90 -16.15
N ASP A 304 28.76 18.32 -16.92
CA ASP A 304 27.34 18.63 -16.81
C ASP A 304 26.79 18.00 -15.51
N PHE A 305 26.79 18.78 -14.43
CA PHE A 305 26.27 18.35 -13.14
C PHE A 305 24.76 18.07 -13.18
N ARG A 306 24.02 18.69 -14.10
CA ARG A 306 22.59 18.40 -14.27
C ARG A 306 22.41 17.03 -14.88
N ASP A 307 23.21 16.65 -15.87
CA ASP A 307 23.23 15.28 -16.41
C ASP A 307 23.72 14.25 -15.37
N LEU A 308 24.74 14.59 -14.57
CA LEU A 308 25.20 13.71 -13.48
C LEU A 308 24.09 13.40 -12.47
N LEU A 309 23.32 14.43 -12.10
CA LEU A 309 22.17 14.34 -11.21
C LEU A 309 20.98 13.60 -11.84
N LEU A 310 20.49 14.11 -12.97
CA LEU A 310 19.17 13.78 -13.52
C LEU A 310 19.21 13.02 -14.85
N GLY A 311 20.38 12.92 -15.48
CA GLY A 311 20.57 12.27 -16.79
C GLY A 311 20.61 10.74 -16.72
N GLY A 312 20.43 10.11 -17.87
CA GLY A 312 20.47 8.65 -18.05
C GLY A 312 21.84 8.11 -18.49
N PRO A 313 21.95 6.81 -18.77
CA PRO A 313 23.12 6.25 -19.44
C PRO A 313 23.33 6.92 -20.82
N PRO A 314 24.58 7.12 -21.26
CA PRO A 314 24.85 7.70 -22.57
C PRO A 314 24.39 6.76 -23.69
N ALA A 315 24.04 7.32 -24.86
CA ALA A 315 23.54 6.55 -26.00
C ALA A 315 24.45 5.37 -26.42
N ALA A 316 25.77 5.52 -26.28
CA ALA A 316 26.72 4.45 -26.56
C ALA A 316 26.56 3.21 -25.66
N ALA A 317 26.10 3.40 -24.43
CA ALA A 317 25.81 2.31 -23.49
C ALA A 317 24.47 1.62 -23.78
N LEU A 318 23.54 2.31 -24.46
CA LEU A 318 22.17 1.85 -24.71
C LEU A 318 22.01 1.00 -25.98
N ARG A 319 23.09 0.48 -26.58
CA ARG A 319 22.97 -0.34 -27.79
C ARG A 319 22.43 -1.74 -27.49
N SER A 320 23.06 -2.45 -26.55
CA SER A 320 22.69 -3.81 -26.17
C SER A 320 22.93 -4.06 -24.68
N THR A 321 22.46 -5.20 -24.17
CA THR A 321 22.75 -5.61 -22.78
C THR A 321 24.26 -5.66 -22.52
N GLY A 322 25.06 -6.12 -23.49
CA GLY A 322 26.51 -6.19 -23.37
C GLY A 322 27.15 -4.81 -23.17
N THR A 323 26.80 -3.83 -24.00
CA THR A 323 27.35 -2.47 -23.90
C THR A 323 26.90 -1.78 -22.61
N TYR A 324 25.66 -2.00 -22.19
CA TYR A 324 25.14 -1.45 -20.95
C TYR A 324 25.89 -1.99 -19.73
N ARG A 325 26.08 -3.32 -19.66
CA ARG A 325 26.82 -3.98 -18.58
C ARG A 325 28.27 -3.51 -18.52
N ALA A 326 28.94 -3.44 -19.66
CA ALA A 326 30.33 -2.97 -19.74
C ALA A 326 30.46 -1.52 -19.25
N TRP A 327 29.59 -0.63 -19.71
CA TRP A 327 29.56 0.76 -19.23
C TRP A 327 29.27 0.83 -17.72
N TYR A 328 28.28 0.09 -17.24
CA TYR A 328 27.89 0.10 -15.83
C TYR A 328 29.05 -0.33 -14.92
N THR A 329 29.75 -1.41 -15.26
CA THR A 329 30.92 -1.90 -14.52
C THR A 329 32.10 -0.93 -14.61
N ALA A 330 32.32 -0.30 -15.76
CA ALA A 330 33.36 0.73 -15.91
C ALA A 330 33.08 1.94 -15.01
N GLN A 331 31.83 2.40 -14.93
CA GLN A 331 31.43 3.48 -14.03
C GLN A 331 31.64 3.13 -12.55
N LEU A 332 31.34 1.90 -12.14
CA LEU A 332 31.64 1.43 -10.78
C LEU A 332 33.14 1.46 -10.48
N THR A 333 33.96 1.02 -11.43
CA THR A 333 35.41 0.94 -11.28
C THR A 333 36.05 2.33 -11.21
N GLU A 334 35.65 3.23 -12.11
CA GLU A 334 36.12 4.61 -12.12
C GLU A 334 35.73 5.34 -10.83
N ASP A 335 34.47 5.21 -10.42
CA ASP A 335 33.98 5.89 -9.23
C ASP A 335 34.61 5.38 -7.93
N LEU A 336 34.97 4.08 -7.89
CA LEU A 336 35.71 3.48 -6.78
C LEU A 336 37.13 4.06 -6.67
N ALA A 337 37.82 4.25 -7.80
CA ALA A 337 39.13 4.89 -7.81
C ALA A 337 39.05 6.35 -7.31
N ARG A 338 38.06 7.11 -7.79
CA ARG A 338 37.79 8.48 -7.33
C ARG A 338 37.48 8.53 -5.84
N ALA A 339 36.63 7.63 -5.35
CA ALA A 339 36.30 7.53 -3.92
C ALA A 339 37.54 7.19 -3.07
N GLY A 340 38.43 6.35 -3.57
CA GLY A 340 39.67 5.97 -2.90
C GLY A 340 40.67 7.11 -2.72
N ALA A 341 40.71 8.06 -3.67
CA ALA A 341 41.51 9.28 -3.56
C ALA A 341 41.03 10.18 -2.39
N GLY A 342 39.74 10.12 -2.08
CA GLY A 342 39.13 10.75 -0.91
C GLY A 342 38.68 12.19 -1.11
N LEU A 343 37.89 12.68 -0.15
CA LEU A 343 37.41 14.06 -0.13
C LEU A 343 38.55 15.06 0.04
N GLY A 344 38.52 16.13 -0.73
CA GLY A 344 39.59 17.13 -0.82
C GLY A 344 40.67 16.82 -1.85
N VAL A 345 40.54 15.71 -2.58
CA VAL A 345 41.45 15.32 -3.66
C VAL A 345 40.69 15.21 -4.99
N ASP A 346 39.65 14.37 -5.07
CA ASP A 346 38.88 14.24 -6.32
C ASP A 346 37.80 15.33 -6.45
N PRO A 347 37.82 16.15 -7.53
CA PRO A 347 36.89 17.27 -7.67
C PRO A 347 35.43 16.84 -7.93
N VAL A 348 35.18 15.65 -8.52
CA VAL A 348 33.81 15.15 -8.73
C VAL A 348 33.20 14.79 -7.38
N LYS A 349 33.95 14.08 -6.53
CA LYS A 349 33.50 13.69 -5.19
C LYS A 349 33.23 14.90 -4.32
N GLU A 350 34.09 15.92 -4.36
CA GLU A 350 33.84 17.18 -3.66
C GLU A 350 32.57 17.88 -4.17
N ALA A 351 32.39 17.98 -5.49
CA ALA A 351 31.20 18.60 -6.07
C ALA A 351 29.90 17.90 -5.65
N VAL A 352 29.86 16.56 -5.67
CA VAL A 352 28.69 15.79 -5.23
C VAL A 352 28.44 15.92 -3.73
N GLU A 353 29.49 16.05 -2.91
CA GLU A 353 29.37 16.17 -1.45
C GLU A 353 28.63 17.46 -1.01
N VAL A 354 28.47 18.45 -1.90
CA VAL A 354 27.59 19.63 -1.71
C VAL A 354 26.20 19.24 -1.23
N LEU A 355 25.65 18.15 -1.78
CA LEU A 355 24.31 17.65 -1.43
C LEU A 355 24.21 17.23 0.04
N ARG A 356 25.34 16.84 0.67
CA ARG A 356 25.41 16.41 2.07
C ARG A 356 25.94 17.51 2.99
N ASP A 357 26.96 18.25 2.56
CA ASP A 357 27.55 19.38 3.28
C ASP A 357 26.49 20.46 3.54
N HIS A 358 25.65 20.76 2.52
CA HIS A 358 24.66 21.85 2.56
C HIS A 358 23.21 21.35 2.66
N ARG A 359 23.02 20.10 3.12
CA ARG A 359 21.70 19.46 3.24
C ARG A 359 20.70 20.26 4.08
N ASP A 360 21.19 21.02 5.07
CA ASP A 360 20.33 21.82 5.94
C ASP A 360 19.66 22.99 5.20
N VAL A 361 20.34 23.56 4.21
CA VAL A 361 19.78 24.60 3.33
C VAL A 361 18.73 23.99 2.41
N ILE A 362 19.03 22.84 1.79
CA ILE A 362 18.06 22.08 0.97
C ILE A 362 16.81 21.73 1.81
N ARG A 363 17.01 21.24 3.03
CA ARG A 363 15.92 20.90 3.96
C ARG A 363 15.05 22.11 4.28
N ALA A 364 15.64 23.28 4.51
CA ALA A 364 14.89 24.49 4.80
C ALA A 364 13.98 24.94 3.64
N ALA A 365 14.32 24.58 2.39
CA ALA A 365 13.44 24.77 1.25
C ALA A 365 12.25 23.76 1.22
N VAL A 366 12.43 22.54 1.74
CA VAL A 366 11.47 21.43 1.58
C VAL A 366 10.51 21.29 2.76
N ASP A 367 11.01 21.20 4.01
CA ASP A 367 10.25 20.66 5.16
C ASP A 367 9.20 21.60 5.76
N HIS A 368 9.19 22.88 5.38
CA HIS A 368 8.37 23.91 6.04
C HIS A 368 7.25 24.49 5.15
N GLY A 369 6.77 23.69 4.19
CA GLY A 369 5.65 24.07 3.32
C GLY A 369 5.97 25.23 2.39
N ARG A 370 7.26 25.45 2.09
CA ARG A 370 7.70 26.49 1.14
C ARG A 370 7.55 26.05 -0.31
N LEU A 371 7.56 24.74 -0.58
CA LEU A 371 7.35 24.24 -1.93
C LEU A 371 5.86 24.24 -2.30
N THR A 372 5.55 24.57 -3.54
CA THR A 372 4.23 24.27 -4.12
C THR A 372 3.99 22.76 -4.13
N PRO A 373 2.73 22.28 -4.13
CA PRO A 373 2.44 20.84 -4.17
C PRO A 373 3.12 20.10 -5.34
N ALA A 374 3.12 20.68 -6.54
CA ALA A 374 3.76 20.11 -7.72
C ALA A 374 5.30 20.06 -7.59
N SER A 375 5.91 21.14 -7.09
CA SER A 375 7.36 21.21 -6.79
C SER A 375 7.76 20.18 -5.73
N HIS A 376 6.92 20.01 -4.72
CA HIS A 376 7.10 19.04 -3.65
C HIS A 376 7.03 17.59 -4.19
N GLU A 377 6.07 17.30 -5.07
CA GLU A 377 5.97 16.02 -5.76
C GLU A 377 7.20 15.76 -6.65
N TRP A 378 7.64 16.77 -7.41
CA TRP A 378 8.83 16.67 -8.24
C TRP A 378 10.09 16.39 -7.42
N PHE A 379 10.29 17.08 -6.29
CA PHE A 379 11.43 16.88 -5.42
C PHE A 379 11.53 15.42 -4.95
N TYR A 380 10.43 14.86 -4.45
CA TYR A 380 10.43 13.50 -3.92
C TYR A 380 10.36 12.40 -4.99
N GLY A 381 9.71 12.66 -6.14
CA GLY A 381 9.61 11.73 -7.26
C GLY A 381 10.88 11.67 -8.11
N VAL A 382 11.63 12.78 -8.21
CA VAL A 382 12.77 12.92 -9.12
C VAL A 382 14.08 13.17 -8.35
N PHE A 383 14.20 14.32 -7.69
CA PHE A 383 15.48 14.79 -7.14
C PHE A 383 16.00 13.94 -5.97
N ALA A 384 15.15 13.59 -5.01
CA ALA A 384 15.57 12.88 -3.80
C ALA A 384 16.21 11.51 -4.13
N GLY A 385 15.66 10.79 -5.10
CA GLY A 385 16.22 9.53 -5.57
C GLY A 385 17.59 9.70 -6.24
N ALA A 386 17.73 10.73 -7.08
CA ALA A 386 18.98 11.09 -7.74
C ALA A 386 20.07 11.49 -6.73
N ALA A 387 19.75 12.39 -5.78
CA ALA A 387 20.68 12.81 -4.74
C ALA A 387 21.15 11.62 -3.88
N ASN A 388 20.22 10.74 -3.47
CA ASN A 388 20.56 9.53 -2.71
C ASN A 388 21.48 8.58 -3.48
N ARG A 389 21.32 8.44 -4.80
CA ARG A 389 22.19 7.63 -5.65
C ARG A 389 23.63 8.16 -5.68
N LEU A 390 23.82 9.48 -5.62
CA LEU A 390 25.13 10.10 -5.75
C LEU A 390 25.89 10.23 -4.42
N VAL A 391 25.23 10.66 -3.34
CA VAL A 391 25.93 11.01 -2.07
C VAL A 391 25.64 10.05 -0.92
N ILE A 392 24.53 9.31 -0.97
CA ILE A 392 24.10 8.35 0.07
C ILE A 392 24.40 6.90 -0.38
N GLY A 393 25.30 6.72 -1.35
CA GLY A 393 25.65 5.39 -1.81
C GLY A 393 26.51 4.57 -0.83
N PRO A 394 26.76 3.29 -1.17
CA PRO A 394 27.52 2.32 -0.37
C PRO A 394 28.93 2.74 0.03
N GLN A 395 29.43 2.09 1.09
CA GLN A 395 30.81 2.16 1.53
C GLN A 395 31.76 1.73 0.40
N LEU A 396 32.98 2.25 0.43
CA LEU A 396 34.03 1.91 -0.53
C LEU A 396 34.25 0.40 -0.63
N GLU A 397 34.28 -0.25 0.53
CA GLU A 397 34.48 -1.69 0.67
C GLU A 397 33.34 -2.47 -0.01
N ARG A 398 32.08 -2.02 0.13
CA ARG A 398 30.92 -2.68 -0.51
C ARG A 398 30.94 -2.65 -2.02
N HIS A 399 31.44 -1.56 -2.59
CA HIS A 399 31.59 -1.47 -4.04
C HIS A 399 32.77 -2.29 -4.55
N SER A 400 33.86 -2.36 -3.79
CA SER A 400 34.95 -3.30 -4.08
C SER A 400 34.47 -4.75 -4.04
N GLU A 401 33.70 -5.12 -3.02
CA GLU A 401 33.04 -6.43 -2.90
C GLU A 401 32.10 -6.70 -4.07
N LEU A 402 31.30 -5.71 -4.49
CA LEU A 402 30.43 -5.83 -5.65
C LEU A 402 31.20 -6.13 -6.94
N LEU A 403 32.32 -5.43 -7.18
CA LEU A 403 33.17 -5.71 -8.34
C LEU A 403 33.77 -7.13 -8.29
N ALA A 404 34.19 -7.57 -7.10
CA ALA A 404 34.68 -8.94 -6.92
C ALA A 404 33.57 -9.99 -7.14
N LEU A 405 32.33 -9.72 -6.72
CA LEU A 405 31.16 -10.57 -6.97
C LEU A 405 30.78 -10.63 -8.46
N LEU A 406 30.89 -9.51 -9.18
CA LEU A 406 30.70 -9.45 -10.63
C LEU A 406 31.78 -10.28 -11.35
N ALA A 407 33.04 -10.16 -10.93
CA ALA A 407 34.15 -10.93 -11.48
C ALA A 407 34.02 -12.45 -11.21
N ALA A 408 33.49 -12.82 -10.04
CA ALA A 408 33.23 -14.22 -9.68
C ALA A 408 31.98 -14.82 -10.36
N GLY A 409 31.20 -14.02 -11.10
CA GLY A 409 29.98 -14.48 -11.78
C GLY A 409 28.78 -14.78 -10.87
N VAL A 410 28.87 -14.45 -9.58
CA VAL A 410 27.78 -14.60 -8.61
C VAL A 410 26.72 -13.52 -8.80
N VAL A 411 27.18 -12.34 -9.23
CA VAL A 411 26.33 -11.19 -9.55
C VAL A 411 26.47 -10.85 -11.03
N SER A 412 25.38 -10.43 -11.65
CA SER A 412 25.38 -9.79 -12.96
C SER A 412 24.57 -8.51 -12.95
N VAL A 413 24.93 -7.55 -13.80
CA VAL A 413 24.12 -6.35 -14.02
C VAL A 413 22.89 -6.73 -14.86
N GLY A 414 21.75 -6.08 -14.59
CA GLY A 414 20.47 -6.33 -15.25
C GLY A 414 20.48 -6.21 -16.78
N PRO A 415 19.35 -6.55 -17.44
CA PRO A 415 19.29 -6.66 -18.89
C PRO A 415 19.41 -5.32 -19.62
N GLY A 416 19.23 -4.20 -18.92
CA GLY A 416 19.28 -2.83 -19.42
C GLY A 416 18.71 -1.86 -18.38
N PRO A 417 18.66 -0.56 -18.66
CA PRO A 417 18.04 0.41 -17.75
C PRO A 417 16.52 0.25 -17.71
N ARG A 418 15.93 0.60 -16.55
CA ARG A 418 14.47 0.63 -16.31
C ARG A 418 13.71 -0.59 -16.87
N PRO A 419 14.12 -1.84 -16.54
CA PRO A 419 13.42 -3.01 -17.05
C PRO A 419 12.00 -3.11 -16.50
N VAL A 420 11.06 -3.50 -17.37
CA VAL A 420 9.65 -3.75 -17.06
C VAL A 420 9.46 -5.22 -16.69
N LEU A 421 8.58 -5.46 -15.72
CA LEU A 421 8.21 -6.80 -15.26
C LEU A 421 7.15 -7.40 -16.20
N GLY A 422 7.37 -8.64 -16.62
CA GLY A 422 6.40 -9.50 -17.26
C GLY A 422 6.48 -10.92 -16.68
N PHE A 423 5.56 -11.79 -17.09
CA PHE A 423 5.56 -13.19 -16.66
C PHE A 423 5.71 -14.11 -17.86
N THR A 424 6.52 -15.15 -17.71
CA THR A 424 6.64 -16.22 -18.71
C THR A 424 5.43 -17.15 -18.63
N SER A 425 5.17 -17.94 -19.68
CA SER A 425 4.09 -18.94 -19.71
C SER A 425 4.18 -19.98 -18.59
N GLY A 426 5.36 -20.19 -18.01
CA GLY A 426 5.60 -21.04 -16.84
C GLY A 426 5.56 -20.30 -15.49
N GLY A 427 5.01 -19.08 -15.43
CA GLY A 427 4.84 -18.32 -14.18
C GLY A 427 6.11 -17.64 -13.63
N ARG A 428 7.30 -17.85 -14.24
CA ARG A 428 8.53 -17.16 -13.84
C ARG A 428 8.54 -15.70 -14.27
N THR A 429 9.24 -14.86 -13.51
CA THR A 429 9.31 -13.41 -13.76
C THR A 429 10.30 -13.12 -14.87
N ARG A 430 9.91 -12.31 -15.86
CA ARG A 430 10.78 -11.79 -16.92
C ARG A 430 10.98 -10.29 -16.73
N LEU A 431 12.24 -9.86 -16.73
CA LEU A 431 12.63 -8.46 -16.77
C LEU A 431 13.04 -8.09 -18.19
N THR A 432 12.40 -7.11 -18.80
CA THR A 432 12.71 -6.65 -20.17
C THR A 432 13.01 -5.16 -20.18
N SER A 433 14.19 -4.76 -20.67
CA SER A 433 14.54 -3.36 -20.89
C SER A 433 14.27 -3.00 -22.35
N HIS A 434 13.37 -2.03 -22.56
CA HIS A 434 13.02 -1.49 -23.88
C HIS A 434 13.78 -0.21 -24.24
N ASP A 435 14.60 0.30 -23.30
CA ASP A 435 15.41 1.51 -23.49
C ASP A 435 16.71 1.25 -24.28
N LEU A 436 16.97 -0.02 -24.61
CA LEU A 436 18.08 -0.43 -25.44
C LEU A 436 17.66 -0.48 -26.92
N VAL A 437 18.57 -0.18 -27.84
CA VAL A 437 18.37 -0.37 -29.28
C VAL A 437 18.06 -1.84 -29.58
N GLU A 438 18.80 -2.75 -28.93
CA GLU A 438 18.51 -4.18 -28.87
C GLU A 438 17.91 -4.52 -27.50
N PRO A 439 16.58 -4.72 -27.39
CA PRO A 439 15.94 -4.97 -26.11
C PRO A 439 16.53 -6.17 -25.38
N GLY A 440 16.99 -5.93 -24.15
CA GLY A 440 17.55 -6.97 -23.29
C GLY A 440 16.47 -7.60 -22.44
N SER A 441 16.52 -8.92 -22.23
CA SER A 441 15.65 -9.58 -21.26
C SER A 441 16.38 -10.64 -20.43
N VAL A 442 15.88 -10.87 -19.22
CA VAL A 442 16.33 -11.95 -18.34
C VAL A 442 15.13 -12.53 -17.60
N VAL A 443 15.09 -13.85 -17.48
CA VAL A 443 14.09 -14.56 -16.67
C VAL A 443 14.73 -14.86 -15.32
N VAL A 444 13.99 -14.57 -14.25
CA VAL A 444 14.41 -14.76 -12.87
C VAL A 444 13.36 -15.57 -12.14
N ASP A 445 13.81 -16.35 -11.16
CA ASP A 445 12.95 -17.18 -10.32
C ASP A 445 12.26 -16.31 -9.25
N ARG A 446 12.93 -15.24 -8.80
CA ARG A 446 12.43 -14.35 -7.76
C ARG A 446 12.81 -12.89 -7.98
N LEU A 447 11.95 -11.97 -7.54
CA LEU A 447 12.23 -10.54 -7.44
C LEU A 447 12.32 -10.14 -5.96
N LEU A 448 13.45 -9.55 -5.56
CA LEU A 448 13.67 -8.97 -4.24
C LEU A 448 13.79 -7.45 -4.32
N ILE A 449 13.22 -6.78 -3.32
CA ILE A 449 13.22 -5.32 -3.23
C ILE A 449 14.38 -4.84 -2.35
N GLY A 450 15.41 -4.25 -2.97
CA GLY A 450 16.62 -3.75 -2.32
C GLY A 450 16.51 -2.31 -1.81
N HIS A 451 15.33 -1.88 -1.37
CA HIS A 451 15.14 -0.55 -0.77
C HIS A 451 14.09 -0.58 0.34
N SER A 452 14.30 0.19 1.38
CA SER A 452 13.30 0.39 2.43
C SER A 452 12.26 1.39 1.93
N PRO A 453 10.96 1.02 1.85
CA PRO A 453 9.92 1.97 1.49
C PRO A 453 9.81 3.06 2.56
N ALA A 454 9.37 4.25 2.14
CA ALA A 454 8.97 5.27 3.10
C ALA A 454 7.74 4.78 3.88
N VAL A 455 7.57 5.24 5.12
CA VAL A 455 6.36 4.94 5.90
C VAL A 455 5.18 5.60 5.19
N ASP A 456 4.26 4.78 4.69
CA ASP A 456 2.97 5.23 4.17
C ASP A 456 2.04 5.43 5.37
N PRO A 457 1.73 6.68 5.80
CA PRO A 457 0.87 6.88 6.96
C PRO A 457 -0.57 6.41 6.76
N VAL A 458 -1.04 6.19 5.53
CA VAL A 458 -2.42 5.74 5.25
C VAL A 458 -2.52 4.22 5.28
N ASN A 459 -1.54 3.54 4.70
CA ASN A 459 -1.48 2.08 4.58
C ASN A 459 -0.41 1.44 5.49
N ALA A 460 0.03 2.15 6.54
CA ALA A 460 1.00 1.62 7.48
C ALA A 460 0.47 0.33 8.13
N ALA A 461 1.32 -0.69 8.23
CA ALA A 461 1.06 -1.84 9.09
C ALA A 461 0.84 -1.43 10.56
N ASN A 462 1.34 -0.23 10.95
CA ASN A 462 1.18 0.34 12.26
C ASN A 462 -0.26 0.84 12.43
N PRO A 463 -1.10 0.20 13.26
CA PRO A 463 -2.49 0.61 13.42
C PRO A 463 -2.64 2.02 14.02
N LEU A 464 -1.66 2.49 14.79
CA LEU A 464 -1.67 3.86 15.30
C LEU A 464 -1.41 4.88 14.19
N VAL A 465 -0.41 4.65 13.33
CA VAL A 465 -0.06 5.61 12.28
C VAL A 465 -1.20 5.69 11.25
N SER A 466 -1.71 4.54 10.81
CA SER A 466 -2.87 4.49 9.91
C SER A 466 -4.11 5.07 10.59
N GLY A 467 -4.44 4.66 11.82
CA GLY A 467 -5.57 5.20 12.57
C GLY A 467 -5.53 6.73 12.72
N LEU A 468 -4.34 7.31 12.96
CA LEU A 468 -4.18 8.77 13.04
C LEU A 468 -4.32 9.47 11.69
N ALA A 469 -3.90 8.87 10.59
CA ALA A 469 -4.12 9.41 9.25
C ALA A 469 -5.61 9.36 8.87
N TRP A 470 -6.27 8.22 9.11
CA TRP A 470 -7.70 8.02 8.85
C TRP A 470 -8.59 8.95 9.69
N ALA A 471 -8.19 9.23 10.93
CA ALA A 471 -8.86 10.21 11.79
C ALA A 471 -8.57 11.68 11.40
N GLY A 472 -7.85 11.94 10.30
CA GLY A 472 -7.49 13.30 9.87
C GLY A 472 -6.52 14.02 10.82
N ARG A 473 -5.82 13.29 11.70
CA ARG A 473 -4.86 13.86 12.65
C ARG A 473 -3.45 13.98 12.07
N LEU A 474 -3.15 13.23 11.02
CA LEU A 474 -1.92 13.31 10.23
C LEU A 474 -2.25 13.55 8.77
N THR A 475 -1.66 14.59 8.18
CA THR A 475 -1.69 14.77 6.72
C THR A 475 -0.48 14.09 6.09
N ALA A 476 -0.76 13.14 5.19
CA ALA A 476 0.27 12.49 4.39
C ALA A 476 0.97 13.50 3.47
N VAL A 477 2.27 13.31 3.30
CA VAL A 477 3.04 13.88 2.20
C VAL A 477 2.98 12.89 1.06
N THR A 478 2.55 13.28 -0.14
CA THR A 478 2.50 12.39 -1.30
C THR A 478 3.59 12.72 -2.34
N ALA A 479 4.03 11.70 -3.07
CA ALA A 479 4.89 11.84 -4.25
C ALA A 479 4.56 10.73 -5.26
N SER A 480 4.29 11.09 -6.52
CA SER A 480 3.89 10.15 -7.57
C SER A 480 2.69 9.29 -7.15
N GLY A 481 1.70 9.93 -6.51
CA GLY A 481 0.51 9.28 -5.98
C GLY A 481 0.71 8.37 -4.75
N ARG A 482 1.93 8.30 -4.16
CA ARG A 482 2.22 7.47 -2.99
C ARG A 482 2.53 8.30 -1.74
N PRO A 483 1.99 7.98 -0.57
CA PRO A 483 2.39 8.60 0.69
C PRO A 483 3.86 8.29 1.02
N VAL A 484 4.63 9.32 1.36
CA VAL A 484 6.07 9.23 1.64
C VAL A 484 6.46 9.78 3.01
N GLY A 485 5.50 10.20 3.83
CA GLY A 485 5.70 10.71 5.19
C GLY A 485 4.55 11.56 5.69
N VAL A 486 4.79 12.36 6.74
CA VAL A 486 3.78 13.20 7.41
C VAL A 486 4.19 14.68 7.33
N ARG A 487 3.23 15.57 7.06
CA ARG A 487 3.45 17.02 7.04
C ARG A 487 3.58 17.57 8.46
N VAL A 488 4.58 18.41 8.70
CA VAL A 488 4.82 19.08 9.99
C VAL A 488 5.10 20.57 9.80
N ASP A 489 4.88 21.38 10.84
CA ASP A 489 5.28 22.80 10.84
C ASP A 489 6.73 23.00 11.33
N ARG A 490 7.19 24.27 11.42
CA ARG A 490 8.52 24.61 11.94
C ARG A 490 8.76 24.17 13.39
N ALA A 491 7.69 23.99 14.17
CA ALA A 491 7.74 23.49 15.55
C ALA A 491 7.56 21.96 15.63
N LEU A 492 7.60 21.25 14.49
CA LEU A 492 7.41 19.79 14.39
C LEU A 492 6.02 19.30 14.83
N ARG A 493 5.02 20.18 14.84
CA ARG A 493 3.62 19.81 15.08
C ARG A 493 3.06 19.18 13.81
N ALA A 494 2.37 18.05 13.96
CA ALA A 494 1.71 17.39 12.84
C ALA A 494 0.64 18.31 12.24
N LEU A 495 0.63 18.48 10.92
CA LEU A 495 -0.42 19.25 10.25
C LEU A 495 -1.64 18.35 10.02
N THR A 496 -2.82 18.91 10.27
CA THR A 496 -4.11 18.28 9.96
C THR A 496 -4.66 18.79 8.61
N PRO A 497 -5.58 18.07 7.94
CA PRO A 497 -6.13 18.49 6.65
C PRO A 497 -6.93 19.80 6.70
N THR A 498 -7.57 20.10 7.84
CA THR A 498 -8.56 21.19 7.95
C THR A 498 -8.31 22.18 9.09
N ALA A 499 -7.46 21.89 10.08
CA ALA A 499 -7.36 22.66 11.33
C ALA A 499 -5.95 23.24 11.64
N GLY A 500 -5.00 23.19 10.70
CA GLY A 500 -3.64 23.68 10.93
C GLY A 500 -2.79 22.75 11.82
N PRO A 501 -1.72 23.25 12.48
CA PRO A 501 -0.82 22.43 13.28
C PRO A 501 -1.49 21.92 14.56
N SER A 502 -1.39 20.61 14.79
CA SER A 502 -1.90 19.95 15.99
C SER A 502 -1.25 20.51 17.25
N PRO A 503 -2.02 21.00 18.24
CA PRO A 503 -1.45 21.62 19.44
C PRO A 503 -0.77 20.62 20.38
N ARG A 504 -1.12 19.32 20.29
CA ARG A 504 -0.75 18.29 21.27
C ARG A 504 -0.09 17.04 20.65
N CYS A 505 -0.05 16.93 19.32
CA CYS A 505 0.64 15.86 18.61
C CYS A 505 1.83 16.42 17.80
N THR A 506 3.03 15.97 18.12
CA THR A 506 4.24 16.27 17.36
C THR A 506 4.74 15.03 16.64
N SER A 507 5.36 15.25 15.47
CA SER A 507 5.95 14.19 14.68
C SER A 507 7.30 14.65 14.16
N SER A 508 8.22 13.70 13.98
CA SER A 508 9.55 14.01 13.46
C SER A 508 9.58 14.41 11.96
N GLY A 509 8.45 14.42 11.25
CA GLY A 509 8.33 14.79 9.83
C GLY A 509 8.56 13.62 8.88
N ARG A 510 8.97 13.88 7.61
CA ARG A 510 9.29 12.81 6.66
C ARG A 510 10.38 11.90 7.22
N TRP A 511 10.09 10.62 7.15
CA TRP A 511 10.99 9.50 7.40
C TRP A 511 11.91 9.38 6.18
N PRO A 512 12.99 10.18 6.12
CA PRO A 512 14.25 9.79 6.75
C PRO A 512 14.95 10.99 7.39
N ARG A 513 14.70 11.27 8.68
CA ARG A 513 15.80 11.80 9.49
C ARG A 513 16.83 10.68 9.59
N ALA A 514 17.91 10.77 8.83
CA ALA A 514 19.20 10.47 9.42
C ALA A 514 19.34 11.48 10.58
N ALA A 515 18.91 11.10 11.78
CA ALA A 515 19.18 11.89 12.97
C ALA A 515 20.72 11.90 13.19
N PRO A 516 21.24 12.93 13.86
CA PRO A 516 22.54 13.52 13.58
C PRO A 516 23.68 12.57 13.97
N THR A 517 24.43 12.10 12.98
CA THR A 517 25.88 12.01 13.15
C THR A 517 26.44 13.34 12.67
N THR A 518 26.27 14.39 13.48
CA THR A 518 27.01 15.63 13.27
C THR A 518 28.47 15.32 13.52
N THR A 519 29.20 15.32 12.42
CA THR A 519 30.65 15.45 12.35
C THR A 519 31.10 16.72 13.07
N THR A 520 31.42 16.60 14.35
CA THR A 520 32.26 17.57 15.05
C THR A 520 33.28 16.82 15.90
N THR A 521 34.50 16.77 15.39
CA THR A 521 35.70 16.25 16.06
C THR A 521 36.05 17.11 17.27
N SER A 522 36.03 16.55 18.49
CA SER A 522 36.80 17.06 19.62
C SER A 522 37.18 15.92 20.58
N PRO A 523 38.46 15.74 20.96
CA PRO A 523 38.91 14.59 21.73
C PRO A 523 38.78 14.82 23.24
N ARG A 524 38.18 13.88 24.01
CA ARG A 524 38.37 13.85 25.47
C ARG A 524 38.67 12.46 26.02
N ARG A 525 39.66 12.46 26.94
CA ARG A 525 40.40 11.36 27.57
C ARG A 525 39.52 10.36 28.35
N ALA A 526 39.89 9.08 28.25
CA ALA A 526 39.30 7.96 28.96
C ALA A 526 39.78 7.82 30.42
N ALA A 527 38.88 7.42 31.32
CA ALA A 527 39.19 6.87 32.63
C ALA A 527 38.55 5.48 32.79
N ARG A 528 39.34 4.50 33.26
CA ARG A 528 39.01 3.06 33.38
C ARG A 528 38.10 2.76 34.59
N PRO A 529 37.23 1.72 34.52
CA PRO A 529 36.68 1.07 35.71
C PRO A 529 37.14 -0.40 35.89
N ARG A 530 37.15 -0.84 37.16
CA ARG A 530 37.43 -2.21 37.65
C ARG A 530 36.12 -3.05 37.71
N PRO A 531 36.18 -4.41 37.71
CA PRO A 531 35.01 -5.28 37.56
C PRO A 531 34.57 -5.97 38.87
N ARG A 532 33.32 -6.47 38.91
CA ARG A 532 32.80 -7.64 39.67
C ARG A 532 31.25 -7.76 39.56
N PRO A 533 30.57 -8.87 39.97
CA PRO A 533 30.57 -10.22 39.39
C PRO A 533 29.14 -10.81 39.19
N THR A 534 29.04 -11.99 38.57
CA THR A 534 27.85 -12.87 38.38
C THR A 534 27.19 -13.37 39.68
N PRO A 535 25.90 -13.80 39.69
CA PRO A 535 25.60 -15.25 39.61
C PRO A 535 24.24 -15.71 39.01
N THR A 536 24.32 -16.90 38.40
CA THR A 536 23.46 -18.11 38.24
C THR A 536 21.99 -18.26 38.71
N ALA A 537 21.25 -19.04 37.88
CA ALA A 537 20.37 -20.21 38.15
C ALA A 537 18.81 -20.09 38.20
N SER A 538 18.17 -20.93 37.37
CA SER A 538 16.76 -21.43 37.39
C SER A 538 16.70 -22.80 38.12
N PRO A 539 15.61 -23.64 38.14
CA PRO A 539 14.29 -23.61 37.46
C PRO A 539 13.08 -24.16 38.27
N GLY A 540 11.88 -24.25 37.65
CA GLY A 540 10.75 -25.03 38.20
C GLY A 540 9.49 -25.08 37.30
N THR A 541 9.02 -26.30 37.02
CA THR A 541 7.94 -26.75 36.09
C THR A 541 6.59 -27.00 36.77
N SER A 542 5.46 -26.96 36.04
CA SER A 542 4.33 -27.92 36.19
C SER A 542 3.21 -27.73 35.13
N SER A 543 2.58 -28.85 34.74
CA SER A 543 1.47 -29.01 33.77
C SER A 543 0.13 -29.32 34.48
N PRO A 544 -1.04 -29.18 33.82
CA PRO A 544 -2.30 -29.78 34.30
C PRO A 544 -2.95 -30.81 33.33
N PRO A 545 -3.99 -31.57 33.76
CA PRO A 545 -4.33 -32.90 33.24
C PRO A 545 -5.61 -33.02 32.37
N SER A 546 -5.79 -34.24 31.86
CA SER A 546 -6.75 -34.81 30.89
C SER A 546 -8.20 -35.02 31.37
N HIS A 547 -9.18 -34.97 30.43
CA HIS A 547 -10.48 -35.64 30.57
C HIS A 547 -10.92 -36.39 29.28
N ARG A 548 -11.71 -37.45 29.50
CA ARG A 548 -11.99 -38.62 28.64
C ARG A 548 -13.17 -38.46 27.67
N ASN A 549 -13.09 -39.27 26.59
CA ASN A 549 -14.07 -39.61 25.55
C ASN A 549 -15.43 -40.17 26.04
N ARG A 550 -16.48 -39.88 25.26
CA ARG A 550 -17.56 -40.82 24.91
C ARG A 550 -17.88 -40.71 23.41
N ASN A 551 -17.77 -41.83 22.71
CA ASN A 551 -18.22 -42.06 21.34
C ASN A 551 -19.72 -42.41 21.35
N GLU A 552 -20.51 -41.78 20.48
CA GLU A 552 -21.68 -42.40 19.83
C GLU A 552 -21.73 -41.89 18.39
N SER A 553 -21.86 -42.82 17.45
CA SER A 553 -21.86 -42.61 16.01
C SER A 553 -23.16 -41.95 15.54
N MET A 554 -23.08 -40.74 14.99
CA MET A 554 -24.14 -40.15 14.18
C MET A 554 -23.67 -40.06 12.73
N SER A 555 -24.24 -40.92 11.88
CA SER A 555 -24.27 -40.70 10.43
C SER A 555 -24.92 -39.34 10.14
N GLN A 556 -24.23 -38.49 9.37
CA GLN A 556 -24.73 -37.20 8.88
C GLN A 556 -26.11 -37.38 8.21
N PRO A 557 -27.13 -36.59 8.58
CA PRO A 557 -28.40 -36.62 7.89
C PRO A 557 -28.27 -36.00 6.49
N ASP A 558 -28.83 -36.71 5.50
CA ASP A 558 -29.00 -36.26 4.13
C ASP A 558 -29.82 -34.94 4.09
N PRO A 559 -29.29 -33.83 3.54
CA PRO A 559 -30.01 -32.56 3.42
C PRO A 559 -31.26 -32.64 2.51
N SER A 560 -31.45 -33.75 1.79
CA SER A 560 -32.63 -34.00 0.95
C SER A 560 -33.93 -34.28 1.72
N ARG A 561 -33.89 -34.44 3.05
CA ARG A 561 -35.10 -34.67 3.89
C ARG A 561 -35.65 -33.41 4.57
N SER A 562 -35.50 -32.24 3.95
CA SER A 562 -36.28 -31.07 4.38
C SER A 562 -37.72 -31.17 3.83
N SER A 563 -38.72 -30.94 4.67
CA SER A 563 -40.15 -30.81 4.30
C SER A 563 -40.44 -29.56 3.45
N TRP A 564 -39.43 -29.06 2.74
CA TRP A 564 -39.41 -27.77 2.07
C TRP A 564 -39.88 -27.95 0.63
N ARG A 565 -40.99 -27.28 0.28
CA ARG A 565 -41.49 -27.25 -1.10
C ARG A 565 -40.48 -26.54 -1.99
N LYS A 566 -40.29 -27.04 -3.21
CA LYS A 566 -39.33 -26.46 -4.17
C LYS A 566 -39.83 -25.14 -4.76
N ASP A 567 -41.15 -24.93 -4.78
CA ASP A 567 -41.82 -23.87 -5.53
C ASP A 567 -42.30 -22.70 -4.64
N TYR A 568 -41.57 -22.40 -3.55
CA TYR A 568 -41.88 -21.21 -2.75
C TYR A 568 -41.56 -19.94 -3.52
N ASP A 569 -42.38 -18.91 -3.30
CA ASP A 569 -42.14 -17.57 -3.80
C ASP A 569 -40.73 -17.05 -3.40
N ARG A 570 -40.05 -16.34 -4.32
CA ARG A 570 -38.68 -15.85 -4.13
C ARG A 570 -38.52 -14.96 -2.88
N GLN A 571 -39.54 -14.19 -2.51
CA GLN A 571 -39.53 -13.42 -1.26
C GLN A 571 -39.46 -14.33 -0.04
N THR A 572 -40.19 -15.45 -0.06
CA THR A 572 -40.13 -16.47 1.00
C THR A 572 -38.76 -17.16 1.01
N LEU A 573 -38.19 -17.45 -0.16
CA LEU A 573 -36.85 -18.02 -0.30
C LEU A 573 -35.78 -17.15 0.35
N ALA A 574 -35.78 -15.85 0.02
CA ALA A 574 -34.84 -14.88 0.56
C ALA A 574 -34.99 -14.76 2.09
N ALA A 575 -36.21 -14.55 2.59
CA ALA A 575 -36.47 -14.37 4.02
C ALA A 575 -36.03 -15.58 4.87
N GLN A 576 -36.20 -16.79 4.35
CA GLN A 576 -35.80 -18.04 5.01
C GLN A 576 -34.37 -18.47 4.68
N ALA A 577 -33.59 -17.69 3.92
CA ALA A 577 -32.27 -18.07 3.41
C ALA A 577 -32.26 -19.50 2.84
N GLY A 578 -33.24 -19.80 1.99
CA GLY A 578 -33.39 -21.10 1.33
C GLY A 578 -33.83 -22.25 2.24
N GLY A 579 -34.19 -21.98 3.50
CA GLY A 579 -34.62 -23.01 4.46
C GLY A 579 -33.48 -23.69 5.21
N TRP A 580 -32.25 -23.19 5.06
CA TRP A 580 -31.04 -23.75 5.66
C TRP A 580 -31.07 -23.72 7.19
N ARG A 581 -30.54 -24.79 7.80
CA ARG A 581 -30.33 -24.94 9.24
C ARG A 581 -29.01 -25.65 9.45
N ASP A 582 -28.30 -25.30 10.53
CA ASP A 582 -27.07 -25.99 10.89
C ASP A 582 -27.34 -27.48 11.22
N PRO A 583 -26.71 -28.44 10.51
CA PRO A 583 -27.01 -29.86 10.73
C PRO A 583 -26.59 -30.39 12.11
N GLY A 584 -25.55 -29.81 12.72
CA GLY A 584 -25.01 -30.29 14.00
C GLY A 584 -25.74 -29.76 15.23
N THR A 585 -26.23 -28.54 15.17
CA THR A 585 -26.82 -27.81 16.31
C THR A 585 -28.30 -27.47 16.11
N GLY A 586 -28.81 -27.54 14.88
CA GLY A 586 -30.15 -27.06 14.53
C GLY A 586 -30.28 -25.53 14.52
N ALA A 587 -29.17 -24.78 14.65
CA ALA A 587 -29.20 -23.33 14.62
C ALA A 587 -29.82 -22.79 13.33
N ILE A 588 -30.66 -21.76 13.47
CA ILE A 588 -31.37 -21.13 12.34
C ILE A 588 -30.38 -20.35 11.45
N PRO A 589 -29.60 -19.39 11.97
CA PRO A 589 -28.37 -18.97 11.29
C PRO A 589 -27.31 -20.06 11.48
N PRO A 590 -26.69 -20.58 10.39
CA PRO A 590 -25.56 -21.49 10.52
C PRO A 590 -24.36 -20.81 11.19
N ALA A 591 -23.48 -21.61 11.80
CA ALA A 591 -22.27 -21.11 12.42
C ALA A 591 -21.29 -20.56 11.37
N VAL A 592 -20.55 -19.51 11.73
CA VAL A 592 -19.50 -18.96 10.84
C VAL A 592 -18.24 -19.80 10.96
N HIS A 593 -17.98 -20.64 9.96
CA HIS A 593 -16.79 -21.50 9.91
C HIS A 593 -15.59 -20.74 9.34
N ILE A 594 -14.67 -20.31 10.20
CA ILE A 594 -13.44 -19.58 9.83
C ILE A 594 -12.20 -20.47 9.61
N GLY A 595 -12.34 -21.79 9.80
CA GLY A 595 -11.24 -22.74 9.65
C GLY A 595 -10.79 -22.86 8.20
N ALA A 596 -9.48 -22.78 7.96
CA ALA A 596 -8.92 -22.96 6.62
C ALA A 596 -8.88 -24.42 6.15
N THR A 597 -8.82 -25.37 7.09
CA THR A 597 -8.69 -26.81 6.84
C THR A 597 -9.59 -27.61 7.78
N TYR A 598 -9.95 -28.83 7.38
CA TYR A 598 -10.87 -29.69 8.10
C TYR A 598 -10.21 -31.03 8.44
N GLY A 599 -10.43 -31.50 9.67
CA GLY A 599 -9.93 -32.78 10.14
C GLY A 599 -10.56 -33.97 9.41
N ARG A 600 -9.75 -34.99 9.14
CA ARG A 600 -10.20 -36.27 8.57
C ARG A 600 -10.52 -37.28 9.66
N ASP A 601 -11.43 -38.21 9.40
CA ASP A 601 -11.72 -39.31 10.32
C ASP A 601 -10.64 -40.41 10.27
N ALA A 602 -10.85 -41.49 11.03
CA ALA A 602 -9.91 -42.62 11.13
C ALA A 602 -9.69 -43.35 9.80
N ASP A 603 -10.65 -43.27 8.86
CA ASP A 603 -10.56 -43.82 7.51
C ASP A 603 -10.06 -42.78 6.50
N TYR A 604 -9.54 -41.65 6.98
CA TYR A 604 -9.06 -40.51 6.21
C TYR A 604 -10.14 -39.83 5.33
N ARG A 605 -11.43 -40.06 5.62
CA ARG A 605 -12.55 -39.39 4.93
C ARG A 605 -12.80 -38.00 5.54
N LEU A 606 -13.55 -37.18 4.82
CA LEU A 606 -13.95 -35.83 5.26
C LEU A 606 -15.40 -35.91 5.79
N PRO A 607 -15.62 -35.90 7.11
CA PRO A 607 -16.97 -36.11 7.67
C PRO A 607 -17.99 -35.05 7.24
N GLY A 608 -17.53 -33.83 6.96
CA GLY A 608 -18.35 -32.74 6.45
C GLY A 608 -18.18 -32.46 4.95
N GLY A 609 -17.42 -33.27 4.20
CA GLY A 609 -17.19 -33.06 2.76
C GLY A 609 -16.21 -31.94 2.37
N TYR A 610 -15.92 -30.99 3.26
CA TYR A 610 -14.95 -29.92 3.02
C TYR A 610 -13.54 -30.35 3.41
N ALA A 611 -12.55 -30.10 2.55
CA ALA A 611 -11.13 -30.39 2.84
C ALA A 611 -10.36 -29.11 3.14
N TYR A 612 -10.60 -28.07 2.33
CA TYR A 612 -9.88 -26.82 2.36
C TYR A 612 -10.82 -25.69 1.93
N LEU A 613 -10.80 -24.58 2.69
CA LEU A 613 -11.70 -23.46 2.47
C LEU A 613 -11.65 -22.89 1.04
N ARG A 614 -10.47 -22.95 0.39
CA ARG A 614 -10.33 -22.48 -0.99
C ARG A 614 -10.90 -23.41 -2.05
N ASP A 615 -10.88 -24.72 -1.80
CA ASP A 615 -11.18 -25.71 -2.83
C ASP A 615 -12.66 -26.09 -2.84
N GLN A 616 -13.16 -26.59 -1.70
CA GLN A 616 -14.56 -26.99 -1.55
C GLN A 616 -15.42 -25.90 -0.90
N GLY A 617 -14.80 -24.84 -0.37
CA GLY A 617 -15.53 -23.76 0.28
C GLY A 617 -15.83 -24.01 1.77
N SER A 618 -16.94 -23.42 2.20
CA SER A 618 -17.52 -23.50 3.53
C SER A 618 -19.03 -23.67 3.38
N PRO A 619 -19.74 -24.28 4.34
CA PRO A 619 -21.21 -24.30 4.36
C PRO A 619 -21.84 -22.91 4.12
N MET A 620 -21.14 -21.83 4.51
CA MET A 620 -21.60 -20.47 4.29
C MET A 620 -21.63 -20.06 2.81
N TYR A 621 -20.70 -20.58 1.99
CA TYR A 621 -20.67 -20.31 0.56
C TYR A 621 -21.81 -21.05 -0.13
N GLU A 622 -21.96 -22.33 0.19
CA GLU A 622 -23.03 -23.15 -0.38
C GLU A 622 -24.42 -22.58 -0.08
N GLN A 623 -24.64 -22.07 1.14
CA GLN A 623 -25.88 -21.38 1.46
C GLN A 623 -26.08 -20.12 0.59
N ALA A 624 -25.07 -19.26 0.49
CA ALA A 624 -25.16 -18.03 -0.30
C ALA A 624 -25.40 -18.31 -1.79
N GLU A 625 -24.65 -19.26 -2.35
CA GLU A 625 -24.76 -19.73 -3.73
C GLU A 625 -26.13 -20.34 -4.00
N SER A 626 -26.59 -21.25 -3.13
CA SER A 626 -27.89 -21.90 -3.25
C SER A 626 -29.04 -20.90 -3.21
N VAL A 627 -29.00 -19.93 -2.28
CA VAL A 627 -30.03 -18.89 -2.19
C VAL A 627 -30.06 -18.05 -3.46
N LEU A 628 -28.92 -17.54 -3.90
CA LEU A 628 -28.86 -16.66 -5.05
C LEU A 628 -29.18 -17.38 -6.37
N ALA A 629 -28.72 -18.61 -6.57
CA ALA A 629 -29.08 -19.42 -7.73
C ALA A 629 -30.61 -19.54 -7.85
N ARG A 630 -31.29 -19.84 -6.74
CA ARG A 630 -32.75 -19.96 -6.72
C ARG A 630 -33.48 -18.63 -6.91
N LEU A 631 -32.92 -17.53 -6.42
CA LEU A 631 -33.48 -16.20 -6.65
C LEU A 631 -33.41 -15.81 -8.13
N GLU A 632 -32.33 -16.17 -8.83
CA GLU A 632 -32.18 -15.95 -10.28
C GLU A 632 -32.90 -16.98 -11.16
N GLY A 633 -33.39 -18.09 -10.58
CA GLY A 633 -33.88 -19.22 -11.38
C GLY A 633 -32.75 -19.95 -12.13
N ALA A 634 -31.52 -19.83 -11.66
CA ALA A 634 -30.32 -20.40 -12.23
C ALA A 634 -30.12 -21.87 -11.81
N ALA A 635 -29.40 -22.63 -12.64
CA ALA A 635 -29.04 -24.02 -12.35
C ALA A 635 -27.98 -24.12 -11.25
N ASP A 636 -27.04 -23.16 -11.21
CA ASP A 636 -25.99 -23.10 -10.20
C ASP A 636 -25.43 -21.69 -10.05
N ALA A 637 -24.65 -21.47 -8.99
CA ALA A 637 -23.99 -20.21 -8.76
C ALA A 637 -22.66 -20.25 -7.99
N LEU A 638 -21.89 -19.16 -8.10
CA LEU A 638 -20.58 -18.97 -7.44
C LEU A 638 -20.49 -17.60 -6.79
N VAL A 639 -20.09 -17.56 -5.52
CA VAL A 639 -19.71 -16.32 -4.83
C VAL A 639 -18.21 -16.01 -4.99
N PHE A 640 -17.89 -14.71 -5.07
CA PHE A 640 -16.52 -14.19 -5.26
C PHE A 640 -16.22 -13.08 -4.26
N SER A 641 -14.93 -12.78 -4.07
CA SER A 641 -14.46 -11.72 -3.16
C SER A 641 -14.90 -10.29 -3.54
N SER A 642 -15.35 -10.07 -4.79
CA SER A 642 -15.90 -8.79 -5.25
C SER A 642 -16.63 -8.94 -6.59
N GLY A 643 -17.48 -7.97 -6.94
CA GLY A 643 -18.11 -7.91 -8.27
C GLY A 643 -17.08 -7.91 -9.40
N MET A 644 -15.94 -7.24 -9.21
CA MET A 644 -14.84 -7.27 -10.18
C MET A 644 -14.22 -8.66 -10.33
N ALA A 645 -14.02 -9.40 -9.23
CA ALA A 645 -13.54 -10.77 -9.28
C ALA A 645 -14.51 -11.68 -10.05
N ALA A 646 -15.82 -11.54 -9.84
CA ALA A 646 -16.85 -12.25 -10.60
C ALA A 646 -16.82 -11.89 -12.09
N ALA A 647 -16.92 -10.60 -12.44
CA ALA A 647 -16.96 -10.17 -13.84
C ALA A 647 -15.69 -10.56 -14.61
N THR A 648 -14.52 -10.25 -14.06
CA THR A 648 -13.25 -10.51 -14.75
C THR A 648 -12.95 -12.00 -14.90
N ALA A 649 -13.47 -12.86 -14.01
CA ALA A 649 -13.38 -14.31 -14.18
C ALA A 649 -14.04 -14.77 -15.48
N VAL A 650 -15.21 -14.21 -15.85
CA VAL A 650 -15.91 -14.51 -17.11
C VAL A 650 -15.00 -14.26 -18.30
N PHE A 651 -14.36 -13.10 -18.37
CA PHE A 651 -13.43 -12.76 -19.44
C PHE A 651 -12.12 -13.55 -19.37
N ALA A 652 -11.65 -13.89 -18.17
CA ALA A 652 -10.37 -14.56 -17.96
C ALA A 652 -10.36 -16.02 -18.45
N VAL A 653 -11.51 -16.70 -18.42
CA VAL A 653 -11.64 -18.12 -18.82
C VAL A 653 -11.99 -18.30 -20.31
N LEU A 654 -12.29 -17.21 -21.02
CA LEU A 654 -12.44 -17.23 -22.47
C LEU A 654 -11.10 -17.57 -23.15
N PRO A 655 -11.13 -18.28 -24.29
CA PRO A 655 -9.90 -18.57 -25.03
C PRO A 655 -9.25 -17.28 -25.54
N ALA A 656 -7.92 -17.30 -25.69
CA ALA A 656 -7.21 -16.21 -26.36
C ALA A 656 -7.74 -16.02 -27.79
N GLY A 657 -7.90 -14.77 -28.22
CA GLY A 657 -8.54 -14.40 -29.48
C GLY A 657 -10.06 -14.36 -29.40
N ALA A 658 -10.70 -14.68 -28.26
CA ALA A 658 -12.15 -14.59 -28.12
C ALA A 658 -12.63 -13.16 -28.35
N ARG A 659 -13.59 -13.03 -29.27
CA ARG A 659 -14.30 -11.78 -29.51
C ARG A 659 -15.42 -11.60 -28.50
N VAL A 660 -15.45 -10.44 -27.86
CA VAL A 660 -16.48 -10.05 -26.90
C VAL A 660 -17.11 -8.74 -27.31
N VAL A 661 -18.43 -8.70 -27.35
CA VAL A 661 -19.20 -7.47 -27.62
C VAL A 661 -19.70 -6.93 -26.29
N VAL A 662 -19.36 -5.70 -25.97
CA VAL A 662 -19.69 -5.05 -24.69
C VAL A 662 -20.27 -3.65 -24.92
N PRO A 663 -21.04 -3.09 -23.97
CA PRO A 663 -21.57 -1.75 -24.10
C PRO A 663 -20.45 -0.71 -23.98
N ARG A 664 -20.60 0.42 -24.69
CA ARG A 664 -19.67 1.56 -24.61
C ARG A 664 -19.70 2.20 -23.24
N THR A 665 -20.90 2.33 -22.67
CA THR A 665 -21.13 2.79 -21.30
C THR A 665 -21.63 1.61 -20.49
N MET A 666 -20.95 1.32 -19.39
CA MET A 666 -21.25 0.32 -18.35
C MET A 666 -20.34 0.65 -17.14
N TYR A 667 -20.36 -0.17 -16.10
CA TYR A 667 -19.53 0.03 -14.91
C TYR A 667 -18.06 0.30 -15.26
N PHE A 668 -17.62 1.51 -14.89
CA PHE A 668 -16.30 2.05 -15.23
C PHE A 668 -15.13 1.11 -14.87
N GLY A 669 -15.23 0.39 -13.75
CA GLY A 669 -14.18 -0.54 -13.32
C GLY A 669 -13.94 -1.67 -14.32
N LEU A 670 -15.01 -2.26 -14.86
CA LEU A 670 -14.91 -3.34 -15.85
C LEU A 670 -14.48 -2.78 -17.21
N THR A 671 -15.00 -1.63 -17.63
CA THR A 671 -14.57 -0.96 -18.86
C THR A 671 -13.07 -0.64 -18.84
N LYS A 672 -12.58 -0.10 -17.72
CA LYS A 672 -11.15 0.17 -17.52
C LYS A 672 -10.34 -1.11 -17.57
N TRP A 673 -10.79 -2.17 -16.88
CA TRP A 673 -10.11 -3.47 -16.89
C TRP A 673 -10.03 -4.06 -18.29
N LEU A 674 -11.12 -4.05 -19.08
CA LEU A 674 -11.11 -4.55 -20.45
C LEU A 674 -10.17 -3.75 -21.35
N ARG A 675 -10.10 -2.43 -21.18
CA ARG A 675 -9.17 -1.58 -21.94
C ARG A 675 -7.71 -1.85 -21.60
N GLU A 676 -7.39 -2.02 -20.32
CA GLU A 676 -6.00 -2.18 -19.85
C GLU A 676 -5.51 -3.63 -19.98
N PHE A 677 -6.35 -4.60 -19.64
CA PHE A 677 -5.98 -6.01 -19.56
C PHE A 677 -6.58 -6.88 -20.68
N GLY A 678 -7.68 -6.46 -21.32
CA GLY A 678 -8.26 -7.21 -22.44
C GLY A 678 -7.25 -7.50 -23.57
N PRO A 679 -6.51 -6.49 -24.08
CA PRO A 679 -5.47 -6.71 -25.08
C PRO A 679 -4.34 -7.63 -24.59
N ILE A 680 -3.94 -7.51 -23.32
CA ILE A 680 -2.90 -8.35 -22.71
C ILE A 680 -3.36 -9.82 -22.64
N ARG A 681 -4.67 -10.03 -22.43
CA ARG A 681 -5.31 -11.36 -22.43
C ARG A 681 -5.62 -11.88 -23.84
N GLY A 682 -5.38 -11.07 -24.87
CA GLY A 682 -5.66 -11.40 -26.26
C GLY A 682 -7.16 -11.42 -26.60
N LEU A 683 -8.00 -10.66 -25.88
CA LEU A 683 -9.43 -10.53 -26.21
C LEU A 683 -9.63 -9.53 -27.36
N ASP A 684 -10.50 -9.86 -28.31
CA ASP A 684 -11.01 -8.92 -29.32
C ASP A 684 -12.24 -8.20 -28.74
N VAL A 685 -12.02 -7.06 -28.09
CA VAL A 685 -13.08 -6.31 -27.40
C VAL A 685 -13.73 -5.31 -28.35
N VAL A 686 -15.02 -5.52 -28.63
CA VAL A 686 -15.83 -4.66 -29.51
C VAL A 686 -16.83 -3.90 -28.65
N THR A 687 -16.81 -2.57 -28.75
CA THR A 687 -17.73 -1.70 -28.00
C THR A 687 -18.87 -1.20 -28.90
N VAL A 688 -20.11 -1.30 -28.41
CA VAL A 688 -21.31 -0.83 -29.12
C VAL A 688 -22.05 0.25 -28.33
N PRO A 689 -22.79 1.17 -28.98
CA PRO A 689 -23.67 2.09 -28.25
C PRO A 689 -24.60 1.33 -27.28
N THR A 690 -24.65 1.78 -26.03
CA THR A 690 -25.44 1.11 -24.98
C THR A 690 -26.94 1.16 -25.29
N GLY A 691 -27.62 0.02 -25.20
CA GLY A 691 -29.06 -0.09 -25.47
C GLY A 691 -29.46 -0.16 -26.95
N ASP A 692 -28.51 -0.04 -27.88
CA ASP A 692 -28.79 -0.07 -29.32
C ASP A 692 -28.77 -1.52 -29.86
N LEU A 693 -29.96 -2.10 -30.02
CA LEU A 693 -30.12 -3.48 -30.49
C LEU A 693 -29.63 -3.69 -31.92
N ASP A 694 -29.73 -2.69 -32.80
CA ASP A 694 -29.29 -2.84 -34.19
C ASP A 694 -27.76 -2.81 -34.27
N ALA A 695 -27.10 -1.95 -33.47
CA ALA A 695 -25.65 -1.95 -33.36
C ALA A 695 -25.12 -3.23 -32.70
N ILE A 696 -25.80 -3.75 -31.67
CA ILE A 696 -25.49 -5.06 -31.06
C ILE A 696 -25.60 -6.16 -32.11
N ARG A 697 -26.71 -6.22 -32.86
CA ARG A 697 -26.93 -7.22 -33.91
C ARG A 697 -25.84 -7.16 -34.98
N ALA A 698 -25.52 -5.97 -35.48
CA ALA A 698 -24.48 -5.79 -36.47
C ALA A 698 -23.10 -6.23 -35.95
N ALA A 699 -22.74 -5.89 -34.71
CA ALA A 699 -21.44 -6.21 -34.13
C ALA A 699 -21.24 -7.72 -33.88
N VAL A 700 -22.29 -8.39 -33.40
CA VAL A 700 -22.32 -9.83 -33.15
C VAL A 700 -22.30 -10.63 -34.46
N GLN A 701 -23.00 -10.16 -35.50
CA GLN A 701 -23.04 -10.83 -36.80
C GLN A 701 -21.80 -10.57 -37.67
N ALA A 702 -21.02 -9.53 -37.39
CA ALA A 702 -19.84 -9.17 -38.18
C ALA A 702 -18.71 -10.22 -38.15
N ALA A 703 -18.60 -10.99 -37.06
CA ALA A 703 -17.59 -12.03 -36.89
C ALA A 703 -17.99 -12.98 -35.74
N PRO A 704 -17.46 -14.22 -35.69
CA PRO A 704 -17.75 -15.15 -34.60
C PRO A 704 -17.48 -14.51 -33.23
N THR A 705 -18.56 -14.31 -32.47
CA THR A 705 -18.53 -13.69 -31.15
C THR A 705 -18.70 -14.76 -30.09
N ALA A 706 -17.85 -14.76 -29.07
CA ALA A 706 -17.91 -15.73 -27.98
C ALA A 706 -18.88 -15.28 -26.88
N LEU A 707 -18.94 -13.98 -26.61
CA LEU A 707 -19.74 -13.41 -25.53
C LEU A 707 -20.30 -12.04 -25.94
N LEU A 708 -21.62 -11.87 -25.80
CA LEU A 708 -22.28 -10.59 -25.67
C LEU A 708 -22.46 -10.30 -24.17
N TRP A 709 -21.87 -9.21 -23.68
CA TRP A 709 -22.08 -8.73 -22.32
C TRP A 709 -23.00 -7.52 -22.32
N VAL A 710 -23.96 -7.45 -21.41
CA VAL A 710 -24.84 -6.29 -21.22
C VAL A 710 -24.96 -5.94 -19.73
N GLU A 711 -25.17 -4.65 -19.43
CA GLU A 711 -25.50 -4.15 -18.09
C GLU A 711 -26.80 -3.35 -18.23
N THR A 712 -27.86 -3.74 -17.51
CA THR A 712 -29.17 -3.13 -17.67
C THR A 712 -29.97 -3.10 -16.35
N PRO A 713 -30.37 -1.92 -15.86
CA PRO A 713 -30.01 -0.58 -16.34
C PRO A 713 -28.51 -0.26 -16.20
N CYS A 714 -27.96 0.45 -17.18
CA CYS A 714 -26.51 0.73 -17.29
C CYS A 714 -26.00 1.83 -16.34
N ASN A 715 -24.96 1.58 -15.55
CA ASN A 715 -24.33 2.59 -14.69
C ASN A 715 -23.43 3.57 -15.49
N PRO A 716 -23.55 4.90 -15.32
CA PRO A 716 -24.48 5.65 -14.46
C PRO A 716 -25.70 6.26 -15.20
N THR A 717 -25.95 5.89 -16.46
CA THR A 717 -26.95 6.54 -17.33
C THR A 717 -28.35 5.95 -17.21
N TRP A 718 -28.46 4.76 -16.61
CA TRP A 718 -29.68 3.95 -16.42
C TRP A 718 -30.41 3.60 -17.71
N LEU A 719 -29.69 3.64 -18.84
CA LEU A 719 -30.20 3.13 -20.11
C LEU A 719 -30.53 1.64 -19.97
N VAL A 720 -31.69 1.28 -20.50
CA VAL A 720 -32.26 -0.06 -20.41
C VAL A 720 -32.04 -0.78 -21.73
N THR A 721 -31.48 -1.98 -21.67
CA THR A 721 -31.31 -2.89 -22.82
C THR A 721 -32.32 -4.04 -22.69
N ASP A 722 -32.97 -4.44 -23.80
CA ASP A 722 -33.90 -5.57 -23.81
C ASP A 722 -33.12 -6.90 -23.77
N VAL A 723 -33.16 -7.57 -22.61
CA VAL A 723 -32.42 -8.81 -22.39
C VAL A 723 -32.87 -9.92 -23.32
N ALA A 724 -34.18 -10.06 -23.55
CA ALA A 724 -34.73 -11.12 -24.40
C ALA A 724 -34.31 -10.92 -25.86
N ALA A 725 -34.35 -9.68 -26.35
CA ALA A 725 -33.86 -9.37 -27.70
C ALA A 725 -32.34 -9.60 -27.82
N CYS A 726 -31.55 -9.32 -26.78
CA CYS A 726 -30.13 -9.63 -26.76
C CYS A 726 -29.86 -11.14 -26.75
N ALA A 727 -30.69 -11.93 -26.07
CA ALA A 727 -30.58 -13.39 -26.06
C ALA A 727 -30.81 -13.93 -27.47
N ASP A 728 -31.89 -13.50 -28.13
CA ASP A 728 -32.18 -13.87 -29.52
C ASP A 728 -31.00 -13.53 -30.46
N ILE A 729 -30.42 -12.34 -30.33
CA ILE A 729 -29.28 -11.90 -31.15
C ILE A 729 -28.03 -12.76 -30.87
N ALA A 730 -27.69 -12.99 -29.61
CA ALA A 730 -26.50 -13.74 -29.22
C ALA A 730 -26.60 -15.21 -29.67
N HIS A 731 -27.71 -15.87 -29.34
CA HIS A 731 -27.94 -17.28 -29.64
C HIS A 731 -28.05 -17.56 -31.14
N ALA A 732 -28.65 -16.65 -31.92
CA ALA A 732 -28.67 -16.77 -33.38
C ALA A 732 -27.27 -16.76 -34.02
N ALA A 733 -26.27 -16.16 -33.35
CA ALA A 733 -24.88 -16.13 -33.79
C ALA A 733 -23.99 -17.19 -33.09
N GLY A 734 -24.57 -18.03 -32.21
CA GLY A 734 -23.82 -18.99 -31.40
C GLY A 734 -22.98 -18.38 -30.28
N ALA A 735 -23.25 -17.12 -29.90
CA ALA A 735 -22.60 -16.43 -28.79
C ALA A 735 -23.36 -16.66 -27.48
N LEU A 736 -22.66 -16.54 -26.36
CA LEU A 736 -23.27 -16.52 -25.02
C LEU A 736 -23.74 -15.11 -24.65
N LEU A 737 -24.78 -15.00 -23.83
CA LEU A 737 -25.24 -13.76 -23.22
C LEU A 737 -24.89 -13.71 -21.73
N GLY A 738 -24.06 -12.74 -21.34
CA GLY A 738 -23.80 -12.37 -19.95
C GLY A 738 -24.52 -11.07 -19.57
N VAL A 739 -25.25 -11.07 -18.46
CA VAL A 739 -26.01 -9.91 -17.97
C VAL A 739 -25.51 -9.49 -16.59
N ASP A 740 -25.00 -8.27 -16.44
CA ASP A 740 -24.83 -7.63 -15.14
C ASP A 740 -26.19 -7.12 -14.64
N ASN A 741 -26.70 -7.79 -13.60
CA ASN A 741 -28.03 -7.59 -13.02
C ASN A 741 -27.94 -6.90 -11.63
N THR A 742 -26.81 -6.24 -11.34
CA THR A 742 -26.50 -5.64 -10.02
C THR A 742 -27.56 -4.64 -9.55
N VAL A 743 -28.07 -3.80 -10.45
CA VAL A 743 -29.02 -2.70 -10.13
C VAL A 743 -30.45 -3.19 -9.91
N PRO A 744 -31.07 -3.93 -10.84
CA PRO A 744 -32.44 -4.40 -10.66
C PRO A 744 -32.53 -5.52 -9.61
N THR A 745 -31.44 -6.28 -9.41
CA THR A 745 -31.38 -7.49 -8.59
C THR A 745 -32.34 -8.59 -9.09
N PRO A 746 -32.29 -9.82 -8.51
CA PRO A 746 -33.29 -10.83 -8.78
C PRO A 746 -34.69 -10.49 -8.23
N VAL A 747 -34.89 -9.31 -7.62
CA VAL A 747 -36.23 -8.83 -7.23
C VAL A 747 -36.98 -8.30 -8.44
N HIS A 748 -36.33 -7.44 -9.23
CA HIS A 748 -36.99 -6.76 -10.35
C HIS A 748 -36.78 -7.49 -11.68
N THR A 749 -35.62 -8.09 -11.92
CA THR A 749 -35.33 -8.77 -13.19
C THR A 749 -34.68 -10.11 -12.93
N GLN A 750 -35.11 -11.16 -13.60
CA GLN A 750 -34.47 -12.48 -13.60
C GLN A 750 -33.96 -12.80 -15.01
N PRO A 751 -32.74 -12.36 -15.38
CA PRO A 751 -32.27 -12.44 -16.76
C PRO A 751 -32.18 -13.86 -17.30
N ILE A 752 -31.99 -14.88 -16.45
CA ILE A 752 -32.01 -16.29 -16.88
C ILE A 752 -33.38 -16.65 -17.50
N GLU A 753 -34.49 -16.17 -16.91
CA GLU A 753 -35.84 -16.38 -17.46
C GLU A 753 -36.07 -15.61 -18.77
N LEU A 754 -35.24 -14.60 -19.04
CA LEU A 754 -35.24 -13.80 -20.27
C LEU A 754 -34.22 -14.31 -21.31
N GLY A 755 -33.54 -15.43 -21.05
CA GLY A 755 -32.61 -16.08 -21.99
C GLY A 755 -31.12 -15.78 -21.78
N ALA A 756 -30.72 -15.18 -20.66
CA ALA A 756 -29.30 -15.06 -20.33
C ALA A 756 -28.65 -16.41 -20.00
N ASP A 757 -27.40 -16.61 -20.44
CA ASP A 757 -26.61 -17.82 -20.11
C ASP A 757 -25.88 -17.66 -18.77
N LEU A 758 -25.47 -16.42 -18.47
CA LEU A 758 -24.84 -16.02 -17.22
C LEU A 758 -25.40 -14.71 -16.70
N VAL A 759 -25.55 -14.64 -15.37
CA VAL A 759 -25.88 -13.43 -14.65
C VAL A 759 -24.76 -13.09 -13.69
N MET A 760 -24.37 -11.81 -13.64
CA MET A 760 -23.39 -11.26 -12.72
C MET A 760 -24.07 -10.29 -11.76
N HIS A 761 -23.67 -10.35 -10.49
CA HIS A 761 -23.95 -9.27 -9.53
C HIS A 761 -22.69 -8.82 -8.81
N SER A 762 -22.60 -7.52 -8.55
CA SER A 762 -21.85 -7.01 -7.41
C SER A 762 -22.68 -7.21 -6.15
N GLY A 763 -22.40 -8.29 -5.41
CA GLY A 763 -22.99 -8.59 -4.11
C GLY A 763 -22.80 -7.49 -3.06
N THR A 764 -21.80 -6.63 -3.25
CA THR A 764 -21.53 -5.41 -2.48
C THR A 764 -22.73 -4.46 -2.41
N LYS A 765 -23.58 -4.45 -3.45
CA LYS A 765 -24.64 -3.46 -3.65
C LYS A 765 -25.93 -3.90 -2.98
N TYR A 766 -27.05 -3.92 -3.71
CA TYR A 766 -28.36 -4.22 -3.18
C TYR A 766 -28.50 -5.62 -2.56
N LEU A 767 -27.76 -6.63 -3.05
CA LEU A 767 -27.81 -7.99 -2.50
C LEU A 767 -27.44 -8.00 -1.00
N ASN A 768 -26.29 -7.42 -0.64
CA ASN A 768 -25.94 -7.18 0.76
C ASN A 768 -26.80 -6.04 1.35
N GLY A 769 -26.72 -4.84 0.76
CA GLY A 769 -27.58 -3.71 1.06
C GLY A 769 -27.23 -2.88 2.29
N HIS A 770 -26.08 -3.12 2.94
CA HIS A 770 -25.73 -2.46 4.22
C HIS A 770 -24.33 -1.79 4.20
N ASN A 771 -23.72 -1.64 3.02
CA ASN A 771 -22.42 -0.98 2.83
C ASN A 771 -21.25 -1.55 3.67
N ASP A 772 -21.33 -2.82 4.10
CA ASP A 772 -20.38 -3.47 5.01
C ASP A 772 -19.75 -4.76 4.46
N VAL A 773 -20.09 -5.16 3.23
CA VAL A 773 -19.54 -6.34 2.54
C VAL A 773 -19.12 -5.99 1.12
N VAL A 774 -17.94 -6.47 0.70
CA VAL A 774 -17.57 -6.51 -0.72
C VAL A 774 -17.71 -7.95 -1.21
N ALA A 775 -18.55 -8.16 -2.24
CA ALA A 775 -18.82 -9.48 -2.79
C ALA A 775 -19.16 -9.41 -4.27
N GLY A 776 -18.96 -10.54 -4.96
CA GLY A 776 -19.40 -10.76 -6.33
C GLY A 776 -20.12 -12.08 -6.46
N PHE A 777 -20.88 -12.22 -7.52
CA PHE A 777 -21.68 -13.40 -7.75
C PHE A 777 -21.84 -13.67 -9.24
N LEU A 778 -21.76 -14.93 -9.63
CA LEU A 778 -22.13 -15.44 -10.94
C LEU A 778 -23.21 -16.51 -10.79
N ALA A 779 -24.24 -16.47 -11.62
CA ALA A 779 -25.24 -17.51 -11.77
C ALA A 779 -25.27 -17.99 -13.23
N THR A 780 -25.57 -19.26 -13.46
CA THR A 780 -25.64 -19.82 -14.81
C THR A 780 -26.96 -20.54 -15.09
N ALA A 781 -27.42 -20.47 -16.35
CA ALA A 781 -28.60 -21.21 -16.80
C ALA A 781 -28.38 -22.73 -16.84
N ALA A 782 -27.15 -23.20 -17.04
CA ALA A 782 -26.83 -24.62 -17.20
C ALA A 782 -25.38 -24.94 -16.83
N ASP A 783 -25.11 -26.20 -16.50
CA ASP A 783 -23.75 -26.69 -16.21
C ASP A 783 -22.93 -26.89 -17.49
N THR A 784 -22.42 -25.77 -18.03
CA THR A 784 -21.67 -25.72 -19.30
C THR A 784 -20.15 -25.87 -19.10
N GLU A 785 -19.41 -26.07 -20.19
CA GLU A 785 -17.93 -26.06 -20.13
C GLU A 785 -17.38 -24.72 -19.59
N LEU A 786 -18.00 -23.59 -19.98
CA LEU A 786 -17.64 -22.28 -19.44
C LEU A 786 -17.83 -22.25 -17.91
N TRP A 787 -18.94 -22.80 -17.42
CA TRP A 787 -19.23 -22.87 -15.99
C TRP A 787 -18.20 -23.70 -15.23
N GLN A 788 -17.83 -24.86 -15.76
CA GLN A 788 -16.77 -25.71 -15.19
C GLN A 788 -15.42 -24.98 -15.13
N ARG A 789 -15.09 -24.22 -16.18
CA ARG A 789 -13.88 -23.38 -16.18
C ARG A 789 -13.96 -22.26 -15.15
N LEU A 790 -15.12 -21.65 -14.93
CA LEU A 790 -15.31 -20.63 -13.90
C LEU A 790 -15.14 -21.19 -12.48
N ARG A 791 -15.71 -22.36 -12.19
CA ARG A 791 -15.50 -23.09 -10.93
C ARG A 791 -14.01 -23.34 -10.68
N LEU A 792 -13.33 -23.89 -11.69
CA LEU A 792 -11.89 -24.16 -11.63
C LEU A 792 -11.06 -22.87 -11.48
N HIS A 793 -11.43 -21.81 -12.20
CA HIS A 793 -10.76 -20.51 -12.12
C HIS A 793 -10.88 -19.90 -10.72
N ARG A 794 -12.05 -19.96 -10.10
CA ARG A 794 -12.22 -19.52 -8.71
C ARG A 794 -11.38 -20.36 -7.75
N GLN A 795 -11.44 -21.68 -7.89
CA GLN A 795 -10.70 -22.63 -7.05
C GLN A 795 -9.18 -22.36 -7.11
N LEU A 796 -8.62 -22.27 -8.31
CA LEU A 796 -7.18 -22.09 -8.52
C LEU A 796 -6.73 -20.64 -8.37
N GLY A 797 -7.59 -19.67 -8.69
CA GLY A 797 -7.32 -18.24 -8.62
C GLY A 797 -7.55 -17.62 -7.24
N GLY A 798 -8.27 -18.31 -6.34
CA GLY A 798 -8.41 -17.94 -4.94
C GLY A 798 -9.29 -16.71 -4.66
N ALA A 799 -10.10 -16.26 -5.63
CA ALA A 799 -10.93 -15.06 -5.52
C ALA A 799 -12.22 -15.28 -4.71
N LEU A 800 -12.08 -15.73 -3.46
CA LEU A 800 -13.16 -16.22 -2.61
C LEU A 800 -13.64 -15.16 -1.63
N LEU A 801 -14.95 -15.16 -1.34
CA LEU A 801 -15.54 -14.34 -0.29
C LEU A 801 -15.16 -14.92 1.08
N GLY A 802 -14.88 -14.12 2.11
CA GLY A 802 -14.62 -14.68 3.45
C GLY A 802 -15.90 -15.26 4.09
N PRO A 803 -15.79 -16.23 5.03
CA PRO A 803 -16.97 -16.87 5.65
C PRO A 803 -17.88 -15.90 6.42
N LEU A 804 -17.31 -14.88 7.07
CA LEU A 804 -18.08 -13.86 7.77
C LEU A 804 -18.83 -12.97 6.79
N GLU A 805 -18.19 -12.59 5.69
CA GLU A 805 -18.76 -11.80 4.62
C GLU A 805 -19.89 -12.56 3.91
N ALA A 806 -19.73 -13.88 3.70
CA ALA A 806 -20.80 -14.74 3.19
C ALA A 806 -22.01 -14.78 4.14
N TYR A 807 -21.77 -14.85 5.45
CA TYR A 807 -22.83 -14.75 6.47
C TYR A 807 -23.56 -13.39 6.40
N LEU A 808 -22.81 -12.29 6.35
CA LEU A 808 -23.37 -10.95 6.26
C LEU A 808 -24.16 -10.74 4.96
N LEU A 809 -23.66 -11.26 3.83
CA LEU A 809 -24.37 -11.24 2.54
C LEU A 809 -25.72 -11.95 2.64
N VAL A 810 -25.75 -13.19 3.17
CA VAL A 810 -27.01 -13.93 3.37
C VAL A 810 -27.94 -13.20 4.34
N ARG A 811 -27.40 -12.61 5.42
CA ARG A 811 -28.18 -11.78 6.35
C ARG A 811 -28.81 -10.60 5.63
N GLY A 812 -28.06 -9.91 4.77
CA GLY A 812 -28.54 -8.79 3.95
C GLY A 812 -29.63 -9.22 2.96
N MET A 813 -29.48 -10.40 2.35
CA MET A 813 -30.47 -10.93 1.40
C MET A 813 -31.82 -11.24 2.02
N LYS A 814 -31.88 -11.57 3.32
CA LYS A 814 -33.16 -11.82 4.02
C LYS A 814 -34.11 -10.62 3.99
N THR A 815 -33.58 -9.39 3.88
CA THR A 815 -34.38 -8.16 3.78
C THR A 815 -34.45 -7.60 2.36
N LEU A 816 -33.85 -8.27 1.36
CA LEU A 816 -33.72 -7.78 -0.01
C LEU A 816 -35.03 -7.31 -0.62
N PHE A 817 -36.07 -8.14 -0.60
CA PHE A 817 -37.38 -7.82 -1.19
C PHE A 817 -38.05 -6.62 -0.53
N THR A 818 -37.99 -6.53 0.80
CA THR A 818 -38.56 -5.39 1.54
C THR A 818 -37.80 -4.11 1.23
N ARG A 819 -36.46 -4.18 1.22
CA ARG A 819 -35.59 -3.04 0.89
C ARG A 819 -35.85 -2.56 -0.53
N MET A 820 -35.78 -3.44 -1.52
CA MET A 820 -35.94 -3.08 -2.94
C MET A 820 -37.33 -2.51 -3.25
N ARG A 821 -38.39 -3.02 -2.60
CA ARG A 821 -39.74 -2.46 -2.73
C ARG A 821 -39.80 -1.02 -2.23
N GLN A 822 -39.32 -0.77 -1.01
CA GLN A 822 -39.32 0.56 -0.42
C GLN A 822 -38.44 1.52 -1.22
N ILE A 823 -37.21 1.11 -1.52
CA ILE A 823 -36.23 1.88 -2.28
C ILE A 823 -36.79 2.28 -3.65
N SER A 824 -37.41 1.34 -4.38
CA SER A 824 -37.97 1.63 -5.70
C SER A 824 -39.19 2.55 -5.63
N ALA A 825 -40.04 2.40 -4.63
CA ALA A 825 -41.19 3.30 -4.43
C ALA A 825 -40.74 4.73 -4.07
N THR A 826 -39.73 4.85 -3.19
CA THR A 826 -39.11 6.14 -2.86
C THR A 826 -38.46 6.75 -4.10
N ALA A 827 -37.71 5.97 -4.88
CA ALA A 827 -37.06 6.45 -6.10
C ALA A 827 -38.06 6.92 -7.15
N GLN A 828 -39.18 6.22 -7.33
CA GLN A 828 -40.28 6.66 -8.19
C GLN A 828 -40.81 8.03 -7.75
N THR A 829 -41.08 8.19 -6.45
CA THR A 829 -41.61 9.44 -5.90
C THR A 829 -40.65 10.61 -6.10
N VAL A 830 -39.35 10.40 -5.82
CA VAL A 830 -38.30 11.41 -6.02
C VAL A 830 -38.15 11.75 -7.50
N ALA A 831 -38.14 10.74 -8.37
CA ALA A 831 -38.00 10.94 -9.81
C ALA A 831 -39.17 11.75 -10.40
N GLU A 832 -40.41 11.43 -10.00
CA GLU A 832 -41.62 12.13 -10.45
C GLU A 832 -41.65 13.59 -9.99
N HIS A 833 -41.23 13.86 -8.75
CA HIS A 833 -41.13 15.23 -8.22
C HIS A 833 -40.19 16.08 -9.07
N PHE A 834 -38.95 15.62 -9.29
CA PHE A 834 -37.95 16.39 -10.02
C PHE A 834 -38.07 16.33 -11.54
N ALA A 835 -38.91 15.45 -12.10
CA ALA A 835 -39.14 15.38 -13.55
C ALA A 835 -39.77 16.66 -14.13
N THR A 836 -40.43 17.46 -13.29
CA THR A 836 -41.07 18.74 -13.69
C THR A 836 -40.35 19.97 -13.14
N ASP A 837 -39.23 19.79 -12.45
CA ASP A 837 -38.48 20.88 -11.82
C ASP A 837 -37.65 21.66 -12.84
N ARG A 838 -37.78 22.99 -12.84
CA ARG A 838 -37.07 23.86 -13.80
C ARG A 838 -35.55 23.93 -13.58
N ARG A 839 -35.06 23.58 -12.40
CA ARG A 839 -33.64 23.56 -12.05
C ARG A 839 -32.97 22.27 -12.53
N VAL A 840 -33.76 21.28 -12.96
CA VAL A 840 -33.35 19.96 -13.44
C VAL A 840 -33.66 19.85 -14.93
N ARG A 841 -32.64 19.57 -15.74
CA ARG A 841 -32.78 19.39 -17.19
C ARG A 841 -33.48 18.08 -17.54
N ARG A 842 -33.15 17.01 -16.82
CA ARG A 842 -33.70 15.67 -17.02
C ARG A 842 -33.48 14.81 -15.79
N ILE A 843 -34.46 13.97 -15.47
CA ILE A 843 -34.28 12.78 -14.64
C ILE A 843 -34.13 11.57 -15.56
N ALA A 844 -33.03 10.82 -15.42
CA ALA A 844 -32.87 9.51 -16.02
C ALA A 844 -33.26 8.45 -14.99
N TYR A 845 -34.44 7.85 -15.17
CA TYR A 845 -34.97 6.82 -14.30
C TYR A 845 -35.93 5.93 -15.10
N PRO A 846 -35.71 4.60 -15.17
CA PRO A 846 -36.53 3.71 -15.98
C PRO A 846 -38.03 3.68 -15.63
N GLY A 847 -38.40 4.12 -14.42
CA GLY A 847 -39.79 4.20 -13.98
C GLY A 847 -40.58 5.42 -14.49
N LEU A 848 -39.91 6.40 -15.11
CA LEU A 848 -40.60 7.52 -15.73
C LEU A 848 -41.07 7.15 -17.14
N THR A 849 -42.34 7.43 -17.47
CA THR A 849 -42.91 7.15 -18.81
C THR A 849 -42.23 7.93 -19.94
N THR A 850 -41.52 9.01 -19.61
CA THR A 850 -40.73 9.83 -20.53
C THR A 850 -39.32 9.29 -20.74
N ASP A 851 -38.86 8.32 -19.94
CA ASP A 851 -37.56 7.71 -20.14
C ASP A 851 -37.59 6.80 -21.39
N PRO A 852 -36.62 6.91 -22.31
CA PRO A 852 -36.59 6.11 -23.53
C PRO A 852 -36.55 4.59 -23.26
N GLY A 853 -36.02 4.18 -22.10
CA GLY A 853 -35.97 2.78 -21.70
C GLY A 853 -37.26 2.24 -21.07
N HIS A 854 -38.26 3.09 -20.78
CA HIS A 854 -39.41 2.73 -19.95
C HIS A 854 -40.23 1.55 -20.50
N ALA A 855 -40.52 1.54 -21.80
CA ALA A 855 -41.33 0.47 -22.40
C ALA A 855 -40.67 -0.91 -22.23
N VAL A 856 -39.35 -0.98 -22.39
CA VAL A 856 -38.57 -2.22 -22.16
C VAL A 856 -38.50 -2.53 -20.67
N ALA A 857 -38.25 -1.53 -19.84
CA ALA A 857 -38.20 -1.66 -18.39
C ALA A 857 -39.51 -2.24 -17.84
N ALA A 858 -40.66 -1.67 -18.22
CA ALA A 858 -41.98 -2.11 -17.76
C ALA A 858 -42.33 -3.53 -18.22
N LYS A 859 -41.76 -3.99 -19.35
CA LYS A 859 -41.90 -5.36 -19.85
C LYS A 859 -41.01 -6.35 -19.08
N GLN A 860 -39.77 -5.98 -18.74
CA GLN A 860 -38.78 -6.89 -18.17
C GLN A 860 -38.63 -6.81 -16.65
N MET A 861 -39.00 -5.70 -16.04
CA MET A 861 -38.84 -5.42 -14.60
C MET A 861 -40.18 -5.56 -13.88
N SER A 862 -40.17 -6.25 -12.75
CA SER A 862 -41.36 -6.53 -11.94
C SER A 862 -41.31 -5.80 -10.59
N GLY A 863 -42.44 -5.21 -10.17
CA GLY A 863 -42.60 -4.65 -8.82
C GLY A 863 -41.74 -3.43 -8.49
N GLY A 864 -41.15 -2.77 -9.49
CA GLY A 864 -40.35 -1.54 -9.33
C GLY A 864 -39.23 -1.39 -10.35
N PHE A 865 -38.51 -0.27 -10.29
CA PHE A 865 -37.47 0.11 -11.25
C PHE A 865 -36.09 0.36 -10.61
N SER A 866 -35.81 -0.28 -9.47
CA SER A 866 -34.63 -0.08 -8.62
C SER A 866 -34.57 1.29 -7.92
N GLY A 867 -33.53 1.52 -7.10
CA GLY A 867 -33.28 2.80 -6.44
C GLY A 867 -32.31 3.73 -7.16
N MET A 868 -31.92 3.41 -8.39
CA MET A 868 -30.90 4.17 -9.12
C MET A 868 -31.55 5.16 -10.08
N LEU A 869 -31.26 6.45 -9.88
CA LEU A 869 -31.64 7.51 -10.80
C LEU A 869 -30.47 8.48 -11.02
N SER A 870 -30.50 9.22 -12.12
CA SER A 870 -29.52 10.27 -12.40
C SER A 870 -30.23 11.59 -12.63
N VAL A 871 -29.76 12.63 -11.94
CA VAL A 871 -30.28 14.00 -12.02
C VAL A 871 -29.35 14.81 -12.90
N HIS A 872 -29.83 15.25 -14.06
CA HIS A 872 -29.11 16.23 -14.88
C HIS A 872 -29.50 17.62 -14.40
N VAL A 873 -28.60 18.28 -13.68
CA VAL A 873 -28.82 19.64 -13.19
C VAL A 873 -28.81 20.59 -14.39
N ASP A 874 -29.76 21.54 -14.45
CA ASP A 874 -29.76 22.52 -15.54
C ASP A 874 -28.67 23.59 -15.34
N GLY A 875 -27.45 23.24 -15.69
CA GLY A 875 -26.27 24.10 -15.62
C GLY A 875 -25.02 23.38 -16.10
N ASP A 876 -23.87 23.82 -15.59
CA ASP A 876 -22.56 23.27 -15.90
C ASP A 876 -22.09 22.25 -14.84
N ALA A 877 -20.89 21.70 -15.06
CA ALA A 877 -20.27 20.73 -14.17
C ALA A 877 -20.07 21.26 -12.75
N ASP A 878 -19.75 22.55 -12.63
CA ASP A 878 -19.52 23.20 -11.34
C ASP A 878 -20.83 23.35 -10.57
N LEU A 879 -21.94 23.69 -11.24
CA LEU A 879 -23.25 23.75 -10.60
C LEU A 879 -23.71 22.38 -10.12
N ALA A 880 -23.54 21.32 -10.93
CA ALA A 880 -23.84 19.96 -10.51
C ALA A 880 -23.00 19.56 -9.28
N LEU A 881 -21.69 19.82 -9.31
CA LEU A 881 -20.81 19.52 -8.18
C LEU A 881 -21.17 20.33 -6.92
N ARG A 882 -21.51 21.62 -7.05
CA ARG A 882 -22.00 22.44 -5.93
C ARG A 882 -23.30 21.89 -5.35
N THR A 883 -24.22 21.44 -6.20
CA THR A 883 -25.47 20.80 -5.79
C THR A 883 -25.19 19.55 -4.95
N ALA A 884 -24.35 18.64 -5.45
CA ALA A 884 -23.93 17.47 -4.67
C ALA A 884 -23.23 17.84 -3.35
N ASN A 885 -22.50 18.97 -3.31
CA ASN A 885 -21.84 19.45 -2.10
C ASN A 885 -22.77 20.08 -1.08
N ALA A 886 -23.94 20.54 -1.51
CA ALA A 886 -24.94 21.19 -0.68
C ALA A 886 -25.92 20.22 -0.03
N THR A 887 -25.95 18.94 -0.42
CA THR A 887 -26.78 17.92 0.23
C THR A 887 -26.34 17.70 1.67
N GLY A 888 -27.31 17.59 2.57
CA GLY A 888 -27.12 17.29 3.99
C GLY A 888 -27.47 15.86 4.36
N LEU A 889 -28.43 15.26 3.66
CA LEU A 889 -28.88 13.87 3.87
C LEU A 889 -28.22 12.91 2.88
N PHE A 890 -28.19 13.25 1.58
CA PHE A 890 -27.46 12.42 0.62
C PHE A 890 -25.96 12.47 0.90
N ILE A 891 -25.36 11.30 1.13
CA ILE A 891 -23.94 11.18 1.44
C ILE A 891 -23.14 11.14 0.13
N ARG A 892 -22.15 12.03 0.02
CA ARG A 892 -21.19 12.04 -1.10
C ARG A 892 -20.21 10.87 -0.97
N ALA A 893 -20.51 9.75 -1.62
CA ALA A 893 -19.66 8.56 -1.54
C ALA A 893 -19.72 7.70 -2.80
N THR A 894 -18.60 7.06 -3.10
CA THR A 894 -18.50 6.06 -4.17
C THR A 894 -19.04 4.71 -3.72
N SER A 895 -20.31 4.46 -3.98
CA SER A 895 -20.94 3.13 -4.07
C SER A 895 -22.41 3.34 -4.48
N LEU A 896 -23.26 2.33 -4.29
CA LEU A 896 -24.71 2.40 -4.41
C LEU A 896 -25.37 1.20 -3.70
N GLY A 897 -26.68 1.30 -3.51
CA GLY A 897 -27.55 0.20 -3.10
C GLY A 897 -27.52 -0.20 -1.63
N GLY A 898 -27.02 0.68 -0.77
CA GLY A 898 -27.09 0.55 0.69
C GLY A 898 -28.44 0.99 1.27
N THR A 899 -28.51 1.02 2.60
CA THR A 899 -29.66 1.55 3.34
C THR A 899 -29.69 3.08 3.34
N GLU A 900 -28.54 3.72 3.20
CA GLU A 900 -28.38 5.17 3.13
C GLU A 900 -28.39 5.67 1.69
N SER A 901 -28.98 6.84 1.49
CA SER A 901 -29.00 7.54 0.21
C SER A 901 -27.65 8.18 -0.11
N LEU A 902 -27.13 7.91 -1.30
CA LEU A 902 -25.82 8.40 -1.77
C LEU A 902 -25.95 9.28 -3.02
N VAL A 903 -25.07 10.27 -3.14
CA VAL A 903 -24.94 11.12 -4.33
C VAL A 903 -23.49 11.15 -4.82
N GLU A 904 -23.28 11.10 -6.14
CA GLU A 904 -21.94 11.17 -6.73
C GLU A 904 -21.93 11.95 -8.04
N HIS A 905 -21.02 12.91 -8.15
CA HIS A 905 -20.72 13.60 -9.40
C HIS A 905 -19.67 12.81 -10.20
N ARG A 906 -20.15 11.91 -11.07
CA ARG A 906 -19.31 10.91 -11.76
C ARG A 906 -18.21 11.52 -12.62
N PHE A 907 -18.52 12.63 -13.30
CA PHE A 907 -17.57 13.32 -14.16
C PHE A 907 -16.31 13.77 -13.40
N THR A 908 -16.48 14.40 -12.23
CA THR A 908 -15.36 14.84 -11.38
C THR A 908 -14.59 13.66 -10.79
N PHE A 909 -15.28 12.60 -10.38
CA PHE A 909 -14.64 11.40 -9.81
C PHE A 909 -13.77 10.65 -10.84
N GLU A 910 -14.25 10.49 -12.08
CA GLU A 910 -13.54 9.75 -13.13
C GLU A 910 -12.40 10.56 -13.78
N GLY A 911 -12.50 11.89 -13.76
CA GLY A 911 -11.45 12.80 -14.24
C GLY A 911 -11.41 12.99 -15.77
N PRO A 912 -10.29 13.51 -16.31
CA PRO A 912 -10.15 13.79 -17.75
C PRO A 912 -10.30 12.52 -18.58
N GLY A 913 -11.43 12.37 -19.28
CA GLY A 913 -11.78 11.18 -20.07
C GLY A 913 -13.03 10.44 -19.58
N SER A 914 -13.74 10.95 -18.58
CA SER A 914 -15.06 10.44 -18.19
C SER A 914 -16.05 10.48 -19.36
N THR A 915 -16.87 9.44 -19.46
CA THR A 915 -18.02 9.40 -20.39
C THR A 915 -19.33 9.80 -19.71
N ALA A 916 -19.30 10.02 -18.39
CA ALA A 916 -20.45 10.52 -17.66
C ALA A 916 -20.71 12.00 -18.03
N PRO A 917 -21.96 12.40 -18.28
CA PRO A 917 -22.28 13.80 -18.57
C PRO A 917 -21.84 14.73 -17.43
N PRO A 918 -21.23 15.89 -17.73
CA PRO A 918 -20.71 16.79 -16.69
C PRO A 918 -21.79 17.38 -15.78
N ASP A 919 -23.03 17.49 -16.26
CA ASP A 919 -24.18 18.03 -15.52
C ASP A 919 -24.91 16.99 -14.65
N MET A 920 -24.46 15.73 -14.67
CA MET A 920 -25.19 14.59 -14.10
C MET A 920 -24.70 14.23 -12.68
N LEU A 921 -25.64 14.16 -11.76
CA LEU A 921 -25.49 13.55 -10.45
C LEU A 921 -26.10 12.15 -10.45
N ARG A 922 -25.28 11.15 -10.14
CA ARG A 922 -25.80 9.81 -9.84
C ARG A 922 -26.37 9.81 -8.43
N VAL A 923 -27.59 9.33 -8.28
CA VAL A 923 -28.27 9.18 -6.99
C VAL A 923 -28.61 7.71 -6.75
N SER A 924 -28.23 7.21 -5.58
CA SER A 924 -28.65 5.91 -5.06
C SER A 924 -29.62 6.16 -3.92
N ILE A 925 -30.89 5.84 -4.12
CA ILE A 925 -31.94 6.00 -3.11
C ILE A 925 -31.85 4.88 -2.07
N GLY A 926 -31.87 5.26 -0.80
CA GLY A 926 -31.89 4.39 0.38
C GLY A 926 -33.29 4.20 0.97
N LEU A 927 -33.36 3.90 2.27
CA LEU A 927 -34.60 3.62 3.00
C LEU A 927 -35.22 4.84 3.69
N GLU A 928 -34.65 6.03 3.49
CA GLU A 928 -35.17 7.26 4.07
C GLU A 928 -36.56 7.62 3.52
N SER A 929 -37.23 8.55 4.20
CA SER A 929 -38.49 9.14 3.76
C SER A 929 -38.30 9.86 2.43
N ALA A 930 -39.19 9.63 1.46
CA ALA A 930 -39.18 10.35 0.19
C ALA A 930 -39.27 11.87 0.39
N ALA A 931 -40.04 12.34 1.38
CA ALA A 931 -40.19 13.77 1.67
C ALA A 931 -38.88 14.40 2.14
N ASP A 932 -38.09 13.70 2.96
CA ASP A 932 -36.82 14.21 3.46
C ASP A 932 -35.76 14.23 2.35
N LEU A 933 -35.74 13.21 1.49
CA LEU A 933 -34.86 13.16 0.33
C LEU A 933 -35.20 14.25 -0.68
N ILE A 934 -36.49 14.49 -0.94
CA ILE A 934 -36.94 15.59 -1.79
C ILE A 934 -36.51 16.93 -1.19
N ALA A 935 -36.78 17.17 0.09
CA ALA A 935 -36.43 18.42 0.76
C ALA A 935 -34.91 18.67 0.76
N ASP A 936 -34.10 17.63 0.96
CA ASP A 936 -32.64 17.75 0.93
C ASP A 936 -32.10 18.10 -0.46
N LEU A 937 -32.66 17.50 -1.52
CA LEU A 937 -32.25 17.81 -2.89
C LEU A 937 -32.80 19.17 -3.36
N ASP A 938 -34.00 19.55 -2.94
CA ASP A 938 -34.58 20.87 -3.20
C ASP A 938 -33.70 21.98 -2.63
N GLN A 939 -33.35 21.91 -1.33
CA GLN A 939 -32.50 22.93 -0.73
C GLN A 939 -31.09 22.92 -1.32
N ALA A 940 -30.58 21.76 -1.74
CA ALA A 940 -29.26 21.66 -2.36
C ALA A 940 -29.21 22.36 -3.72
N LEU A 941 -30.27 22.22 -4.51
CA LEU A 941 -30.43 22.90 -5.80
C LEU A 941 -30.52 24.42 -5.65
N ASP A 942 -31.26 24.92 -4.64
CA ASP A 942 -31.37 26.36 -4.36
C ASP A 942 -30.02 26.96 -3.94
N ARG A 943 -29.39 26.37 -2.91
CA ARG A 943 -28.10 26.85 -2.39
C ARG A 943 -27.00 26.84 -3.43
N ALA A 944 -26.98 25.85 -4.32
CA ALA A 944 -25.97 25.76 -5.37
C ALA A 944 -26.09 26.88 -6.43
N ARG A 945 -27.30 27.43 -6.60
CA ARG A 945 -27.62 28.58 -7.45
C ARG A 945 -27.47 29.93 -6.73
N GLY A 946 -27.32 29.92 -5.40
CA GLY A 946 -27.20 31.13 -4.58
C GLY A 946 -28.55 31.74 -4.20
N GLU A 947 -29.61 30.93 -4.28
CA GLU A 947 -30.96 31.20 -3.75
C GLU A 947 -31.08 30.59 -2.34
#